data_AF-A0A8C7FW19-F1
#
_entry.id   AF-A0A8C7FW19-F1
#
_cell.length_a   1.000
_cell.length_b   1.000
_cell.length_c   1.000
_cell.angle_alpha   90.00
_cell.angle_beta   90.00
_cell.angle_gamma   90.00
#
_symmetry.space_group_name_H-M   'P 1'
#
loop_
_entity.id
_entity.type
_entity.pdbx_description
1 polymer ?
#
loop_
_entity_poly.entity_id
_entity_poly.type
_entity_poly.pdbx_seq_one_letter_code
_entity_poly.pdbx_strand_id
1 'polypeptide(L)'
;MRRSSIHIDAEKVEAVVIAPDAEKVEAVVIAPDAEKVEAVVLALDAEKVEAVVIALDAEKVEAVVIALDAEKVEAVVIAPDAEKVEAVVIALDAEKVEAVVIALDAEKVEAVVIAPDAEKVEAVVIAPDAEKVEAVVIALDAEKVEVVVIAPDAEKVEAVVIALDAEKVEAVVIALDAEKVEAVVLALDAEKVEAVVIALDAEKVEAVVLALDAEKVEAVVIAPDAEKVEAVVIALDAEKVEAVVIAPDAEKVEAVVIALDAEKVEAVVIALDAEKVEAVVIALDAEKVEAVVIALDAEKVEAVVIALDAEKVEAVVIALDAEKVEAVVLALDAEKVEAVVIALDAEKVEAVVIALDAEKVEAVVIAPDAEKVEAVVIAFDAEKVEAVVIALDAEKVEAVVLALDAEKVEAVVIALDAEKVEAVVIALDAEKVEAVVIAPDAEKVEAVVIALDAEKVEAVVIALDAEKVEAVVIALDAEKVEAVVIAPDAEKVEAVVIALDAEKVEAVVIALDAEKVEAVVIALDAEKVEAVVIALDAEKAFDRIEWKYMMSVLEHFGFGKEFINWIRIIYAHPMASVVTNQEMLQSFRLFTGCRQGCPISPALFAIAMEPLATRIRACADIASDKIKDTQHKISLYADDVLLFLSKPKTSIPPLLNLIHTFGSSGYKINWQKSELMPISWPVDMQFLQSTPFRTVMDKFTSLGIVVTRDLDQLLKANWDMKIYQLKQNIDFWKTLPISLVGRINAIKMVVLPRFLYLFQCLPNFIPQSYFKKLDSIVTPFLWDNKAARISKKHLCKYKIEGRFGLPHFKLYYWAANLNIVSFWRESLPAMRQKDMPAWLLIEQASCQRSSLPALKKSTYDSNRVICHTLRIWKQIRYFLNIPTIYIDSPICLNHAFHPALDDVVFSQWREKGLTTIGNLYIDGQLASFQQLQGKFNMPTTNFFRYLQIRNFIRTHIPQYGMKPNSPTLDSLILVKPHSKGSVSKLYDVLQAHIEVSTDTIKRAWEQELGSEISDEDWEEALRNINHSSVNARHNLVQFKVIHRLHYSKGKLHKIFPDTSPLCERCKQDEGTLTHLFWTCPKLHVYWALIFDYLSRAFDRVLAPDPLTALFGTVDGNNHEGKAVSLCTLLAKRLILQFWKLETVPTFEMWLRDLGNVIHMEKIRYNTSNRSPMFYKIWQPILDKWSSPAS
;
A
#
# COMPACT_ATOMS: atom_id res chain seq x y z
N MET A 1 48.62 12.50 54.24
CA MET A 1 49.58 11.37 54.47
C MET A 1 49.03 10.28 55.40
N ARG A 2 48.27 9.32 54.86
CA ARG A 2 48.26 7.94 55.37
C ARG A 2 49.11 7.13 54.38
N ARG A 3 50.10 6.39 54.86
CA ARG A 3 51.04 5.65 54.00
C ARG A 3 51.08 4.19 54.48
N SER A 4 50.57 3.29 53.64
CA SER A 4 50.55 1.85 53.88
C SER A 4 51.31 1.16 52.76
N SER A 5 52.62 1.02 52.93
CA SER A 5 53.48 0.19 52.10
C SER A 5 53.48 -1.24 52.64
N ILE A 6 52.91 -2.17 51.90
CA ILE A 6 52.79 -3.58 52.29
C ILE A 6 53.72 -4.41 51.36
N HIS A 7 54.59 -5.21 51.96
CA HIS A 7 55.43 -6.23 51.31
C HIS A 7 55.22 -7.53 52.07
N ILE A 8 54.63 -8.53 51.42
CA ILE A 8 54.29 -9.82 52.03
C ILE A 8 54.41 -10.89 50.94
N ASP A 9 55.17 -11.97 51.19
CA ASP A 9 54.99 -13.26 50.53
C ASP A 9 53.85 -13.98 51.28
N ALA A 10 52.66 -14.13 50.69
CA ALA A 10 51.52 -14.82 51.32
C ALA A 10 50.47 -15.27 50.31
N GLU A 11 49.69 -16.29 50.69
CA GLU A 11 48.47 -16.73 49.99
C GLU A 11 47.50 -15.56 49.68
N LYS A 12 47.50 -14.46 50.45
CA LYS A 12 46.69 -13.28 50.10
C LYS A 12 47.32 -11.96 50.55
N VAL A 13 47.31 -10.97 49.65
CA VAL A 13 47.75 -9.59 49.91
C VAL A 13 46.56 -8.64 49.80
N GLU A 14 46.00 -8.24 50.95
CA GLU A 14 44.92 -7.24 51.03
C GLU A 14 45.47 -5.86 51.44
N ALA A 15 45.08 -4.81 50.73
CA ALA A 15 45.38 -3.42 51.05
C ALA A 15 44.13 -2.54 50.91
N VAL A 16 43.50 -2.19 52.03
CA VAL A 16 42.30 -1.33 52.06
C VAL A 16 42.65 0.04 52.65
N VAL A 17 42.64 1.07 51.81
CA VAL A 17 42.95 2.47 52.18
C VAL A 17 41.67 3.30 52.09
N ILE A 18 41.09 3.65 53.24
CA ILE A 18 39.92 4.54 53.32
C ILE A 18 40.35 5.88 53.90
N ALA A 19 40.16 6.96 53.13
CA ALA A 19 40.51 8.33 53.45
C ALA A 19 39.29 9.25 53.30
N PRO A 20 38.67 9.69 54.42
CA PRO A 20 37.51 10.59 54.36
C PRO A 20 37.82 12.05 53.99
N ASP A 21 39.10 12.44 54.04
CA ASP A 21 39.67 13.78 53.86
C ASP A 21 41.20 13.59 53.92
N ALA A 22 41.92 13.88 52.82
CA ALA A 22 43.39 13.94 52.80
C ALA A 22 43.99 14.58 51.53
N GLU A 23 44.79 15.64 51.70
CA GLU A 23 45.75 16.22 50.71
C GLU A 23 46.41 15.19 49.76
N LYS A 24 46.77 14.00 50.28
CA LYS A 24 47.19 12.88 49.43
C LYS A 24 46.79 11.53 50.01
N VAL A 25 46.19 10.71 49.16
CA VAL A 25 45.89 9.28 49.37
C VAL A 25 46.86 8.48 48.48
N GLU A 26 47.76 7.70 49.10
CA GLU A 26 48.79 6.94 48.39
C GLU A 26 48.73 5.48 48.85
N ALA A 27 48.29 4.59 47.96
CA ALA A 27 48.27 3.14 48.16
C ALA A 27 49.28 2.50 47.20
N VAL A 28 50.33 1.88 47.76
CA VAL A 28 51.33 1.15 46.98
C VAL A 28 51.36 -0.29 47.46
N VAL A 29 50.82 -1.18 46.63
CA VAL A 29 50.75 -2.62 46.84
C VAL A 29 51.79 -3.25 45.93
N ILE A 30 52.77 -3.94 46.52
CA ILE A 30 53.79 -4.66 45.78
C ILE A 30 53.83 -6.08 46.32
N ALA A 31 53.30 -7.02 45.53
CA ALA A 31 53.24 -8.44 45.78
C ALA A 31 54.16 -9.16 44.78
N PRO A 32 55.29 -9.74 45.21
CA PRO A 32 56.17 -10.50 44.32
C PRO A 32 55.62 -11.88 43.91
N ASP A 33 54.73 -12.44 44.73
CA ASP A 33 54.15 -13.80 44.64
C ASP A 33 52.93 -13.82 45.61
N ALA A 34 51.71 -14.06 45.10
CA ALA A 34 50.49 -14.21 45.92
C ALA A 34 49.30 -14.83 45.16
N GLU A 35 48.60 -15.83 45.71
CA GLU A 35 47.34 -16.40 45.14
C GLU A 35 46.33 -15.29 44.80
N LYS A 36 46.16 -14.30 45.69
CA LYS A 36 45.31 -13.14 45.42
C LYS A 36 45.83 -11.80 45.96
N VAL A 37 45.79 -10.77 45.13
CA VAL A 37 46.09 -9.37 45.46
C VAL A 37 44.81 -8.54 45.39
N GLU A 38 44.38 -7.95 46.51
CA GLU A 38 43.22 -7.05 46.60
C GLU A 38 43.67 -5.66 47.07
N ALA A 39 43.48 -4.64 46.23
CA ALA A 39 43.77 -3.23 46.54
C ALA A 39 42.49 -2.40 46.44
N VAL A 40 42.03 -1.84 47.56
CA VAL A 40 40.81 -1.01 47.59
C VAL A 40 41.15 0.37 48.15
N VAL A 41 41.07 1.40 47.32
CA VAL A 41 41.34 2.80 47.67
C VAL A 41 40.03 3.57 47.60
N LEU A 42 39.57 4.09 48.75
CA LEU A 42 38.37 4.92 48.86
C LEU A 42 38.77 6.30 49.39
N ALA A 43 38.75 7.31 48.52
CA ALA A 43 38.93 8.72 48.86
C ALA A 43 37.58 9.44 48.76
N LEU A 44 37.17 10.15 49.82
CA LEU A 44 35.94 10.97 49.77
C LEU A 44 36.22 12.43 49.37
N ASP A 45 37.46 12.89 49.57
CA ASP A 45 37.96 14.26 49.36
C ASP A 45 39.50 14.19 49.44
N ALA A 46 40.22 14.48 48.34
CA ALA A 46 41.69 14.47 48.28
C ALA A 46 42.29 15.17 47.05
N GLU A 47 43.21 16.14 47.21
CA GLU A 47 43.91 16.76 46.06
C GLU A 47 44.52 15.70 45.12
N LYS A 48 45.12 14.63 45.66
CA LYS A 48 45.63 13.52 44.84
C LYS A 48 45.36 12.13 45.39
N VAL A 49 44.85 11.26 44.54
CA VAL A 49 44.68 9.81 44.76
C VAL A 49 45.65 9.04 43.87
N GLU A 50 46.62 8.37 44.47
CA GLU A 50 47.56 7.46 43.79
C GLU A 50 47.32 6.02 44.27
N ALA A 51 47.01 5.13 43.34
CA ALA A 51 46.91 3.69 43.55
C ALA A 51 47.87 2.97 42.60
N VAL A 52 48.91 2.34 43.15
CA VAL A 52 49.89 1.56 42.39
C VAL A 52 49.86 0.13 42.89
N VAL A 53 49.41 -0.78 42.04
CA VAL A 53 49.32 -2.22 42.30
C VAL A 53 50.30 -2.93 41.38
N ILE A 54 51.33 -3.53 41.95
CA ILE A 54 52.32 -4.33 41.22
C ILE A 54 52.25 -5.75 41.80
N ALA A 55 51.67 -6.66 41.04
CA ALA A 55 51.63 -8.10 41.33
C ALA A 55 52.52 -8.78 40.31
N LEU A 56 53.67 -9.34 40.71
CA LEU A 56 54.62 -9.91 39.75
C LEU A 56 54.24 -11.32 39.26
N ASP A 57 53.47 -12.05 40.07
CA ASP A 57 52.98 -13.42 39.90
C ASP A 57 51.77 -13.56 40.85
N ALA A 58 50.55 -13.75 40.31
CA ALA A 58 49.33 -13.91 41.12
C ALA A 58 48.11 -14.51 40.38
N GLU A 59 47.41 -15.51 40.92
CA GLU A 59 46.17 -16.05 40.28
C GLU A 59 45.12 -14.92 40.07
N LYS A 60 44.95 -14.01 41.03
CA LYS A 60 44.03 -12.87 40.84
C LYS A 60 44.49 -11.54 41.40
N VAL A 61 44.39 -10.48 40.58
CA VAL A 61 44.61 -9.08 40.93
C VAL A 61 43.29 -8.31 40.86
N GLU A 62 42.83 -7.75 41.99
CA GLU A 62 41.66 -6.85 42.07
C GLU A 62 42.11 -5.47 42.57
N ALA A 63 41.97 -4.44 41.74
CA ALA A 63 42.31 -3.06 42.05
C ALA A 63 41.07 -2.16 41.90
N VAL A 64 40.55 -1.65 43.01
CA VAL A 64 39.36 -0.78 43.03
C VAL A 64 39.73 0.58 43.61
N VAL A 65 39.70 1.62 42.78
CA VAL A 65 39.98 3.01 43.12
C VAL A 65 38.68 3.80 43.01
N ILE A 66 38.22 4.38 44.11
CA ILE A 66 37.04 5.25 44.14
C ILE A 66 37.43 6.58 44.77
N ALA A 67 37.38 7.64 43.98
CA ALA A 67 37.46 9.03 44.40
C ALA A 67 36.09 9.68 44.23
N LEU A 68 35.58 10.37 45.25
CA LEU A 68 34.33 11.15 45.12
C LEU A 68 34.59 12.61 44.70
N ASP A 69 35.79 13.13 44.98
CA ASP A 69 36.24 14.51 44.77
C ASP A 69 37.78 14.47 44.86
N ALA A 70 38.49 14.75 43.76
CA ALA A 70 39.96 14.79 43.73
C ALA A 70 40.57 15.49 42.50
N GLU A 71 41.46 16.47 42.64
CA GLU A 71 42.13 17.13 41.48
C GLU A 71 42.79 16.10 40.55
N LYS A 72 43.47 15.08 41.09
CA LYS A 72 44.05 14.01 40.26
C LYS A 72 43.88 12.59 40.82
N VAL A 73 43.41 11.68 39.96
CA VAL A 73 43.32 10.23 40.20
C VAL A 73 44.31 9.49 39.28
N GLU A 74 45.32 8.85 39.86
CA GLU A 74 46.28 7.99 39.17
C GLU A 74 46.10 6.54 39.65
N ALA A 75 45.68 5.64 38.76
CA ALA A 75 45.51 4.21 39.01
C ALA A 75 46.41 3.42 38.05
N VAL A 76 47.43 2.74 38.60
CA VAL A 76 48.42 1.96 37.84
C VAL A 76 48.39 0.53 38.33
N VAL A 77 47.97 -0.40 37.48
CA VAL A 77 47.96 -1.84 37.74
C VAL A 77 48.96 -2.51 36.81
N ILE A 78 49.95 -3.20 37.37
CA ILE A 78 50.99 -3.92 36.63
C ILE A 78 50.99 -5.37 37.13
N ALA A 79 50.56 -6.28 36.26
CA ALA A 79 50.46 -7.71 36.48
C ALA A 79 51.20 -8.46 35.36
N PRO A 80 52.53 -8.66 35.45
CA PRO A 80 53.29 -9.34 34.40
C PRO A 80 52.92 -10.81 34.17
N ASP A 81 52.30 -11.45 35.16
CA ASP A 81 51.89 -12.87 35.15
C ASP A 81 50.71 -12.99 36.14
N ALA A 82 49.48 -13.16 35.64
CA ALA A 82 48.29 -13.33 36.48
C ALA A 82 47.05 -13.90 35.75
N GLU A 83 46.44 -15.00 36.23
CA GLU A 83 45.24 -15.58 35.57
C GLU A 83 44.12 -14.53 35.38
N LYS A 84 43.86 -13.67 36.37
CA LYS A 84 42.86 -12.60 36.23
C LYS A 84 43.26 -11.24 36.80
N VAL A 85 43.09 -10.18 36.01
CA VAL A 85 43.26 -8.78 36.38
C VAL A 85 41.92 -8.04 36.30
N GLU A 86 41.43 -7.49 37.42
CA GLU A 86 40.25 -6.63 37.51
C GLU A 86 40.66 -5.24 38.03
N ALA A 87 40.58 -4.22 37.19
CA ALA A 87 40.91 -2.83 37.52
C ALA A 87 39.66 -1.94 37.35
N VAL A 88 39.19 -1.35 38.45
CA VAL A 88 37.99 -0.49 38.48
C VAL A 88 38.37 0.87 39.05
N VAL A 89 38.28 1.91 38.22
CA VAL A 89 38.55 3.31 38.59
C VAL A 89 37.25 4.10 38.48
N ILE A 90 36.81 4.69 39.59
CA ILE A 90 35.61 5.53 39.66
C ILE A 90 36.04 6.87 40.25
N ALA A 91 36.01 7.93 39.44
CA ALA A 91 36.31 9.30 39.87
C ALA A 91 35.05 10.14 39.63
N LEU A 92 34.31 10.51 40.68
CA LEU A 92 33.02 11.20 40.49
C LEU A 92 33.14 12.67 40.06
N ASP A 93 34.26 13.31 40.42
CA ASP A 93 34.60 14.72 40.20
C ASP A 93 36.15 14.79 40.29
N ALA A 94 36.85 15.08 39.18
CA ALA A 94 38.31 15.14 39.13
C ALA A 94 38.91 15.87 37.91
N GLU A 95 39.84 16.83 38.08
CA GLU A 95 40.50 17.49 36.92
C GLU A 95 41.17 16.46 35.98
N LYS A 96 41.85 15.44 36.54
CA LYS A 96 42.46 14.38 35.71
C LYS A 96 42.34 12.97 36.26
N VAL A 97 41.91 12.05 35.39
CA VAL A 97 41.87 10.60 35.62
C VAL A 97 42.88 9.90 34.70
N GLU A 98 43.90 9.26 35.28
CA GLU A 98 44.88 8.42 34.58
C GLU A 98 44.72 6.96 35.05
N ALA A 99 44.26 6.08 34.17
CA ALA A 99 44.11 4.65 34.41
C ALA A 99 45.03 3.85 33.47
N VAL A 100 46.02 3.15 34.04
CA VAL A 100 47.00 2.34 33.28
C VAL A 100 46.95 0.90 33.79
N VAL A 101 46.54 -0.02 32.93
CA VAL A 101 46.49 -1.46 33.20
C VAL A 101 47.47 -2.15 32.26
N ILE A 102 48.49 -2.80 32.83
CA ILE A 102 49.51 -3.55 32.10
C ILE A 102 49.46 -4.99 32.62
N ALA A 103 48.95 -5.92 31.82
CA ALA A 103 48.85 -7.34 32.13
C ALA A 103 49.63 -8.12 31.07
N LEU A 104 50.85 -8.60 31.36
CA LEU A 104 51.70 -9.13 30.27
C LEU A 104 51.37 -10.57 29.85
N ASP A 105 50.82 -11.37 30.76
CA ASP A 105 50.37 -12.76 30.58
C ASP A 105 49.15 -12.96 31.51
N ALA A 106 47.94 -13.17 30.96
CA ALA A 106 46.69 -13.28 31.75
C ALA A 106 45.50 -13.95 31.04
N GLU A 107 44.77 -14.89 31.66
CA GLU A 107 43.52 -15.42 31.08
C GLU A 107 42.48 -14.29 30.87
N LYS A 108 42.34 -13.35 31.83
CA LYS A 108 41.39 -12.25 31.67
C LYS A 108 41.82 -10.91 32.27
N VAL A 109 41.67 -9.85 31.47
CA VAL A 109 41.85 -8.45 31.84
C VAL A 109 40.51 -7.71 31.76
N GLU A 110 40.02 -7.19 32.89
CA GLU A 110 38.85 -6.31 32.99
C GLU A 110 39.30 -4.92 33.47
N ALA A 111 39.17 -3.89 32.62
CA ALA A 111 39.52 -2.50 32.93
C ALA A 111 38.29 -1.60 32.78
N VAL A 112 37.81 -1.04 33.89
CA VAL A 112 36.61 -0.20 33.93
C VAL A 112 36.95 1.17 34.50
N VAL A 113 36.77 2.23 33.70
CA VAL A 113 36.98 3.63 34.08
C VAL A 113 35.66 4.37 33.99
N ILE A 114 35.21 4.96 35.10
CA ILE A 114 33.97 5.73 35.17
C ILE A 114 34.31 7.11 35.74
N ALA A 115 34.22 8.14 34.89
CA ALA A 115 34.51 9.53 35.19
C ALA A 115 33.30 10.42 34.83
N PRO A 116 32.29 10.55 35.72
CA PRO A 116 31.12 11.37 35.46
C PRO A 116 31.38 12.86 35.23
N ASP A 117 32.46 13.40 35.78
CA ASP A 117 32.83 14.82 35.70
C ASP A 117 34.36 14.88 35.80
N ALA A 118 35.07 15.14 34.69
CA ALA A 118 36.54 15.23 34.69
C ALA A 118 37.14 15.91 33.46
N GLU A 119 37.96 16.97 33.62
CA GLU A 119 38.57 17.70 32.48
C GLU A 119 39.32 16.74 31.52
N LYS A 120 40.10 15.77 32.04
CA LYS A 120 40.77 14.77 31.20
C LYS A 120 40.69 13.33 31.73
N VAL A 121 40.29 12.42 30.84
CA VAL A 121 40.30 10.96 31.05
C VAL A 121 41.32 10.30 30.13
N GLU A 122 42.36 9.68 30.69
CA GLU A 122 43.36 8.86 29.99
C GLU A 122 43.24 7.40 30.46
N ALA A 123 42.88 6.50 29.55
CA ALA A 123 42.76 5.06 29.82
C ALA A 123 43.67 4.24 28.88
N VAL A 124 44.64 3.53 29.45
CA VAL A 124 45.61 2.72 28.71
C VAL A 124 45.57 1.28 29.20
N VAL A 125 45.19 0.36 28.32
CA VAL A 125 45.17 -1.10 28.58
C VAL A 125 46.20 -1.76 27.65
N ILE A 126 47.21 -2.40 28.23
CA ILE A 126 48.27 -3.12 27.51
C ILE A 126 48.23 -4.56 27.99
N ALA A 127 47.74 -5.45 27.15
CA ALA A 127 47.51 -6.86 27.45
C ALA A 127 48.06 -7.76 26.33
N PRO A 128 49.40 -7.90 26.20
CA PRO A 128 50.00 -8.52 25.02
C PRO A 128 49.72 -10.00 24.83
N ASP A 129 49.66 -10.81 25.90
CA ASP A 129 49.36 -12.25 25.85
C ASP A 129 48.17 -12.47 26.81
N ALA A 130 46.94 -12.54 26.29
CA ALA A 130 45.75 -12.66 27.14
C ALA A 130 44.50 -13.25 26.46
N GLU A 131 43.87 -14.29 27.02
CA GLU A 131 42.67 -14.89 26.38
C GLU A 131 41.54 -13.87 26.21
N LYS A 132 41.28 -13.01 27.20
CA LYS A 132 40.25 -11.97 27.07
C LYS A 132 40.59 -10.60 27.66
N VAL A 133 40.37 -9.55 26.89
CA VAL A 133 40.47 -8.14 27.27
C VAL A 133 39.10 -7.45 27.20
N GLU A 134 38.62 -6.91 28.32
CA GLU A 134 37.40 -6.09 28.43
C GLU A 134 37.78 -4.68 28.94
N ALA A 135 37.70 -3.67 28.09
CA ALA A 135 38.00 -2.27 28.41
C ALA A 135 36.73 -1.40 28.27
N VAL A 136 36.27 -0.80 29.36
CA VAL A 136 35.06 0.04 29.40
C VAL A 136 35.38 1.40 29.99
N VAL A 137 35.24 2.46 29.19
CA VAL A 137 35.49 3.85 29.59
C VAL A 137 34.20 4.64 29.45
N ILE A 138 33.74 5.26 30.53
CA ILE A 138 32.52 6.08 30.58
C ILE A 138 32.87 7.45 31.14
N ALA A 139 32.87 8.46 30.28
CA ALA A 139 32.89 9.88 30.62
C ALA A 139 31.49 10.47 30.42
N LEU A 140 30.99 11.29 31.35
CA LEU A 140 29.71 12.00 31.15
C LEU A 140 29.90 13.49 30.85
N ASP A 141 30.98 14.11 31.31
CA ASP A 141 31.38 15.50 31.07
C ASP A 141 32.92 15.55 31.16
N ALA A 142 33.62 15.84 30.06
CA ALA A 142 35.09 15.84 30.00
C ALA A 142 35.69 16.56 28.79
N GLU A 143 36.59 17.55 28.95
CA GLU A 143 37.26 18.21 27.79
C GLU A 143 37.93 17.19 26.86
N LYS A 144 38.62 16.17 27.41
CA LYS A 144 39.27 15.14 26.58
C LYS A 144 39.21 13.71 27.12
N VAL A 145 38.82 12.79 26.24
CA VAL A 145 38.83 11.33 26.45
C VAL A 145 39.86 10.68 25.52
N GLU A 146 40.93 10.11 26.09
CA GLU A 146 41.97 9.33 25.38
C GLU A 146 41.92 7.86 25.83
N VAL A 147 41.61 6.94 24.91
CA VAL A 147 41.54 5.49 25.19
C VAL A 147 42.45 4.72 24.24
N VAL A 148 43.35 3.93 24.80
CA VAL A 148 44.31 3.09 24.05
C VAL A 148 44.25 1.67 24.58
N VAL A 149 43.80 0.73 23.74
CA VAL A 149 43.79 -0.71 24.02
C VAL A 149 44.77 -1.39 23.07
N ILE A 150 45.81 -2.01 23.62
CA ILE A 150 46.85 -2.73 22.89
C ILE A 150 46.89 -4.16 23.41
N ALA A 151 46.34 -5.08 22.61
CA ALA A 151 46.23 -6.50 22.93
C ALA A 151 46.67 -7.33 21.71
N PRO A 152 47.97 -7.35 21.39
CA PRO A 152 48.50 -7.99 20.18
C PRO A 152 48.12 -9.47 20.02
N ASP A 153 48.30 -10.32 21.05
CA ASP A 153 48.12 -11.78 20.93
C ASP A 153 46.99 -12.24 21.89
N ALA A 154 45.74 -11.83 21.61
CA ALA A 154 44.61 -11.97 22.55
C ALA A 154 43.33 -12.54 21.90
N GLU A 155 42.85 -13.70 22.35
CA GLU A 155 41.71 -14.40 21.70
C GLU A 155 40.47 -13.48 21.56
N LYS A 156 40.15 -12.66 22.58
CA LYS A 156 39.05 -11.70 22.48
C LYS A 156 39.33 -10.32 23.07
N VAL A 157 39.07 -9.28 22.27
CA VAL A 157 39.13 -7.87 22.67
C VAL A 157 37.73 -7.22 22.61
N GLU A 158 37.25 -6.68 23.73
CA GLU A 158 36.01 -5.90 23.85
C GLU A 158 36.36 -4.49 24.37
N ALA A 159 36.23 -3.45 23.54
CA ALA A 159 36.53 -2.06 23.89
C ALA A 159 35.28 -1.18 23.71
N VAL A 160 34.83 -0.54 24.79
CA VAL A 160 33.65 0.33 24.82
C VAL A 160 34.00 1.69 25.39
N VAL A 161 33.88 2.74 24.58
CA VAL A 161 34.10 4.13 24.96
C VAL A 161 32.78 4.90 24.85
N ILE A 162 32.38 5.55 25.93
CA ILE A 162 31.17 6.37 26.00
C ILE A 162 31.54 7.75 26.54
N ALA A 163 31.32 8.79 25.74
CA ALA A 163 31.38 10.19 26.12
C ALA A 163 29.99 10.82 25.90
N LEU A 164 29.43 11.52 26.89
CA LEU A 164 28.16 12.23 26.70
C LEU A 164 28.35 13.71 26.33
N ASP A 165 29.42 14.34 26.79
CA ASP A 165 29.78 15.74 26.51
C ASP A 165 31.32 15.82 26.59
N ALA A 166 32.01 16.07 25.46
CA ALA A 166 33.47 16.14 25.42
C ALA A 166 34.07 16.83 24.19
N GLU A 167 34.95 17.84 24.35
CA GLU A 167 35.59 18.51 23.19
C GLU A 167 36.29 17.50 22.25
N LYS A 168 37.01 16.50 22.80
CA LYS A 168 37.67 15.48 21.97
C LYS A 168 37.62 14.05 22.53
N VAL A 169 37.22 13.12 21.66
CA VAL A 169 37.27 11.66 21.87
C VAL A 169 38.31 11.02 20.94
N GLU A 170 39.36 10.41 21.51
CA GLU A 170 40.37 9.62 20.80
C GLU A 170 40.31 8.16 21.28
N ALA A 171 39.97 7.22 20.39
CA ALA A 171 39.89 5.79 20.70
C ALA A 171 40.75 4.96 19.72
N VAL A 172 41.74 4.24 20.25
CA VAL A 172 42.65 3.40 19.48
C VAL A 172 42.62 1.97 20.03
N VAL A 173 42.23 1.02 19.17
CA VAL A 173 42.19 -0.42 19.48
C VAL A 173 43.14 -1.15 18.54
N ILE A 174 44.11 -1.88 19.09
CA ILE A 174 45.12 -2.64 18.34
C ILE A 174 45.15 -4.08 18.83
N ALA A 175 44.77 -5.00 17.95
CA ALA A 175 45.03 -6.43 18.03
C ALA A 175 45.89 -6.85 16.83
N LEU A 176 46.74 -7.87 16.98
CA LEU A 176 47.58 -8.40 15.90
C LEU A 176 47.16 -9.83 15.52
N ASP A 177 46.69 -10.63 16.48
CA ASP A 177 46.21 -12.01 16.40
C ASP A 177 45.08 -12.16 17.45
N ALA A 178 43.83 -12.36 17.00
CA ALA A 178 42.64 -12.42 17.88
C ALA A 178 41.44 -13.13 17.24
N GLU A 179 40.78 -14.10 17.90
CA GLU A 179 39.50 -14.65 17.37
C GLU A 179 38.45 -13.54 17.16
N LYS A 180 38.31 -12.59 18.11
CA LYS A 180 37.32 -11.52 17.97
C LYS A 180 37.73 -10.16 18.53
N VAL A 181 37.52 -9.11 17.74
CA VAL A 181 37.64 -7.69 18.12
C VAL A 181 36.26 -7.02 18.07
N GLU A 182 35.77 -6.49 19.21
CA GLU A 182 34.56 -5.66 19.33
C GLU A 182 34.97 -4.26 19.81
N ALA A 183 34.77 -3.23 18.99
CA ALA A 183 35.10 -1.84 19.30
C ALA A 183 33.87 -0.93 19.11
N VAL A 184 33.45 -0.26 20.20
CA VAL A 184 32.26 0.62 20.21
C VAL A 184 32.64 1.99 20.77
N VAL A 185 32.47 3.04 19.97
CA VAL A 185 32.68 4.44 20.35
C VAL A 185 31.36 5.20 20.26
N LEU A 186 30.91 5.75 21.37
CA LEU A 186 29.69 6.54 21.49
C LEU A 186 30.02 7.96 21.98
N ALA A 187 29.75 8.97 21.15
CA ALA A 187 29.79 10.39 21.51
C ALA A 187 28.37 10.97 21.34
N LEU A 188 27.83 11.65 22.35
CA LEU A 188 26.57 12.40 22.17
C LEU A 188 26.81 13.84 21.70
N ASP A 189 27.80 14.53 22.27
CA ASP A 189 28.17 15.92 21.97
C ASP A 189 29.70 16.01 22.03
N ALA A 190 30.37 16.31 20.90
CA ALA A 190 31.84 16.39 20.86
C ALA A 190 32.41 17.12 19.63
N GLU A 191 33.30 18.12 19.77
CA GLU A 191 33.92 18.80 18.60
C GLU A 191 34.61 17.80 17.66
N LYS A 192 35.36 16.81 18.20
CA LYS A 192 36.02 15.79 17.38
C LYS A 192 35.98 14.37 17.93
N VAL A 193 35.60 13.42 17.06
CA VAL A 193 35.67 11.97 17.29
C VAL A 193 36.70 11.33 16.36
N GLU A 194 37.75 10.72 16.93
CA GLU A 194 38.78 9.93 16.24
C GLU A 194 38.71 8.47 16.70
N ALA A 195 38.35 7.53 15.81
CA ALA A 195 38.27 6.11 16.11
C ALA A 195 39.13 5.29 15.14
N VAL A 196 40.11 4.55 15.68
CA VAL A 196 41.05 3.71 14.90
C VAL A 196 41.04 2.29 15.43
N VAL A 197 40.64 1.34 14.58
CA VAL A 197 40.64 -0.11 14.87
C VAL A 197 41.61 -0.79 13.92
N ILE A 198 42.61 -1.48 14.49
CA ILE A 198 43.61 -2.26 13.76
C ILE A 198 43.55 -3.69 14.30
N ALA A 199 43.27 -4.65 13.43
CA ALA A 199 43.23 -6.09 13.74
C ALA A 199 43.96 -6.83 12.61
N LEU A 200 45.22 -7.22 12.79
CA LEU A 200 46.00 -7.74 11.65
C LEU A 200 45.55 -9.13 11.19
N ASP A 201 45.35 -10.06 12.12
CA ASP A 201 44.87 -11.43 11.93
C ASP A 201 43.67 -11.65 12.87
N ALA A 202 42.47 -11.96 12.36
CA ALA A 202 41.28 -12.17 13.21
C ALA A 202 40.08 -12.89 12.56
N GLU A 203 39.40 -13.84 13.24
CA GLU A 203 38.15 -14.43 12.71
C GLU A 203 37.05 -13.35 12.55
N LYS A 204 36.92 -12.41 13.50
CA LYS A 204 35.91 -11.35 13.39
C LYS A 204 36.27 -9.98 13.97
N VAL A 205 36.04 -8.94 13.17
CA VAL A 205 36.12 -7.52 13.57
C VAL A 205 34.73 -6.87 13.53
N GLU A 206 34.28 -6.31 14.65
CA GLU A 206 33.05 -5.52 14.80
C GLU A 206 33.41 -4.09 15.27
N ALA A 207 33.30 -3.09 14.41
CA ALA A 207 33.62 -1.69 14.70
C ALA A 207 32.40 -0.78 14.54
N VAL A 208 32.00 -0.08 15.61
CA VAL A 208 30.81 0.80 15.62
C VAL A 208 31.17 2.18 16.18
N VAL A 209 30.97 3.23 15.38
CA VAL A 209 31.16 4.63 15.77
C VAL A 209 29.84 5.38 15.64
N LEU A 210 29.30 5.89 16.75
CA LEU A 210 28.09 6.71 16.79
C LEU A 210 28.40 8.10 17.37
N ALA A 211 28.21 9.14 16.57
CA ALA A 211 28.21 10.55 17.00
C ALA A 211 26.80 11.13 16.82
N LEU A 212 26.28 11.87 17.81
CA LEU A 212 25.00 12.57 17.61
C LEU A 212 25.19 14.03 17.18
N ASP A 213 26.12 14.75 17.79
CA ASP A 213 26.48 16.15 17.48
C ASP A 213 28.02 16.24 17.51
N ALA A 214 28.67 16.52 16.37
CA ALA A 214 30.13 16.63 16.30
C ALA A 214 30.68 17.35 15.06
N GLU A 215 31.55 18.37 15.20
CA GLU A 215 32.14 19.05 14.02
C GLU A 215 32.85 18.06 13.08
N LYS A 216 33.61 17.09 13.62
CA LYS A 216 34.30 16.09 12.80
C LYS A 216 34.29 14.67 13.35
N VAL A 217 33.94 13.72 12.48
CA VAL A 217 34.03 12.26 12.71
C VAL A 217 35.07 11.64 11.77
N GLU A 218 36.11 11.01 12.34
CA GLU A 218 37.14 10.23 11.64
C GLU A 218 37.10 8.77 12.11
N ALA A 219 36.74 7.84 11.21
CA ALA A 219 36.65 6.40 11.51
C ALA A 219 37.50 5.57 10.55
N VAL A 220 38.47 4.81 11.08
CA VAL A 220 39.41 4.00 10.30
C VAL A 220 39.43 2.56 10.82
N VAL A 221 39.13 1.60 9.95
CA VAL A 221 39.20 0.16 10.22
C VAL A 221 40.21 -0.49 9.26
N ILE A 222 41.23 -1.14 9.82
CA ILE A 222 42.29 -1.85 9.08
C ILE A 222 42.32 -3.30 9.56
N ALA A 223 41.90 -4.22 8.69
CA ALA A 223 41.74 -5.63 8.99
C ALA A 223 42.25 -6.52 7.84
N PRO A 224 43.59 -6.66 7.67
CA PRO A 224 44.15 -7.30 6.48
C PRO A 224 43.87 -8.79 6.31
N ASP A 225 44.01 -9.61 7.34
CA ASP A 225 43.90 -11.08 7.29
C ASP A 225 42.75 -11.52 8.22
N ALA A 226 41.50 -11.16 7.88
CA ALA A 226 40.37 -11.33 8.79
C ALA A 226 39.16 -11.99 8.12
N GLU A 227 38.64 -13.12 8.63
CA GLU A 227 37.53 -13.85 7.98
C GLU A 227 36.29 -12.93 7.81
N LYS A 228 35.95 -12.13 8.83
CA LYS A 228 34.82 -11.19 8.72
C LYS A 228 35.07 -9.80 9.31
N VAL A 229 34.75 -8.77 8.54
CA VAL A 229 34.77 -7.35 8.94
C VAL A 229 33.36 -6.75 8.91
N GLU A 230 32.89 -6.22 10.04
CA GLU A 230 31.63 -5.45 10.19
C GLU A 230 31.96 -4.02 10.68
N ALA A 231 31.82 -3.01 9.81
CA ALA A 231 32.14 -1.61 10.12
C ALA A 231 30.91 -0.69 9.94
N VAL A 232 30.52 0.02 11.01
CA VAL A 232 29.34 0.90 11.03
C VAL A 232 29.70 2.28 11.57
N VAL A 233 29.41 3.33 10.80
CA VAL A 233 29.63 4.74 11.19
C VAL A 233 28.33 5.52 11.03
N ILE A 234 27.89 6.20 12.09
CA ILE A 234 26.67 7.03 12.08
C ILE A 234 26.95 8.39 12.71
N ALA A 235 26.63 9.45 11.99
CA ALA A 235 26.60 10.84 12.48
C ALA A 235 25.17 11.38 12.33
N LEU A 236 24.63 12.07 13.33
CA LEU A 236 23.32 12.74 13.14
C LEU A 236 23.47 14.21 12.71
N ASP A 237 24.41 14.94 13.30
CA ASP A 237 24.76 16.33 12.97
C ASP A 237 26.30 16.43 12.98
N ALA A 238 26.93 16.74 11.84
CA ALA A 238 28.39 16.87 11.73
C ALA A 238 28.90 17.60 10.48
N GLU A 239 29.78 18.62 10.61
CA GLU A 239 30.36 19.30 9.43
C GLU A 239 31.06 18.32 8.48
N LYS A 240 31.85 17.37 9.01
CA LYS A 240 32.55 16.37 8.19
C LYS A 240 32.56 14.94 8.75
N VAL A 241 32.23 13.99 7.89
CA VAL A 241 32.36 12.54 8.13
C VAL A 241 33.40 11.91 7.18
N GLU A 242 34.45 11.30 7.74
CA GLU A 242 35.49 10.54 7.03
C GLU A 242 35.45 9.07 7.49
N ALA A 243 35.13 8.14 6.58
CA ALA A 243 35.05 6.70 6.87
C ALA A 243 35.88 5.85 5.90
N VAL A 244 36.82 5.08 6.44
CA VAL A 244 37.77 4.25 5.66
C VAL A 244 37.81 2.82 6.20
N VAL A 245 37.56 1.84 5.32
CA VAL A 245 37.65 0.40 5.63
C VAL A 245 38.61 -0.27 4.65
N ILE A 246 39.65 -0.92 5.17
CA ILE A 246 40.69 -1.60 4.40
C ILE A 246 40.78 -3.05 4.89
N ALA A 247 40.33 -3.99 4.06
CA ALA A 247 40.29 -5.41 4.36
C ALA A 247 40.73 -6.24 3.13
N PRO A 248 42.05 -6.25 2.81
CA PRO A 248 42.57 -6.90 1.62
C PRO A 248 42.22 -8.38 1.46
N ASP A 249 42.43 -9.23 2.46
CA ASP A 249 42.38 -10.69 2.33
C ASP A 249 41.23 -11.29 3.18
N ALA A 250 40.06 -10.63 3.20
CA ALA A 250 38.94 -10.92 4.11
C ALA A 250 37.76 -11.63 3.43
N GLU A 251 37.37 -12.84 3.88
CA GLU A 251 36.26 -13.61 3.27
C GLU A 251 34.98 -12.77 3.14
N LYS A 252 34.65 -11.97 4.17
CA LYS A 252 33.47 -11.08 4.11
C LYS A 252 33.70 -9.68 4.68
N VAL A 253 33.38 -8.67 3.87
CA VAL A 253 33.37 -7.25 4.25
C VAL A 253 31.94 -6.70 4.27
N GLU A 254 31.48 -6.18 5.42
CA GLU A 254 30.22 -5.45 5.60
C GLU A 254 30.52 -4.01 6.09
N ALA A 255 30.34 -3.00 5.25
CA ALA A 255 30.66 -1.59 5.58
C ALA A 255 29.47 -0.64 5.35
N VAL A 256 28.99 0.05 6.40
CA VAL A 256 27.81 0.94 6.30
C VAL A 256 28.01 2.29 6.99
N VAL A 257 27.86 3.39 6.25
CA VAL A 257 28.11 4.78 6.72
C VAL A 257 26.89 5.66 6.47
N ILE A 258 26.26 6.23 7.51
CA ILE A 258 25.09 7.11 7.34
C ILE A 258 25.20 8.40 8.15
N ALA A 259 25.18 9.54 7.44
CA ALA A 259 25.04 10.88 8.02
C ALA A 259 23.59 11.38 7.87
N LEU A 260 23.05 12.15 8.81
CA LEU A 260 21.72 12.78 8.64
C LEU A 260 21.78 14.25 8.24
N ASP A 261 22.66 15.05 8.85
CA ASP A 261 22.92 16.46 8.53
C ASP A 261 24.46 16.63 8.50
N ALA A 262 25.06 16.94 7.35
CA ALA A 262 26.52 17.06 7.21
C ALA A 262 26.99 17.76 5.92
N GLU A 263 27.84 18.80 6.03
CA GLU A 263 28.39 19.50 4.83
C GLU A 263 29.11 18.52 3.88
N LYS A 264 29.95 17.62 4.42
CA LYS A 264 30.69 16.64 3.60
C LYS A 264 30.75 15.22 4.17
N VAL A 265 30.44 14.25 3.30
CA VAL A 265 30.62 12.80 3.56
C VAL A 265 31.65 12.20 2.57
N GLU A 266 32.71 11.60 3.11
CA GLU A 266 33.75 10.86 2.38
C GLU A 266 33.76 9.38 2.82
N ALA A 267 33.48 8.45 1.88
CA ALA A 267 33.43 7.01 2.16
C ALA A 267 34.19 6.18 1.10
N VAL A 268 35.17 5.38 1.55
CA VAL A 268 35.92 4.45 0.67
C VAL A 268 36.15 3.11 1.35
N VAL A 269 35.85 2.02 0.64
CA VAL A 269 35.98 0.62 1.09
C VAL A 269 36.82 -0.17 0.09
N ILE A 270 37.81 -0.92 0.57
CA ILE A 270 38.78 -1.66 -0.27
C ILE A 270 38.89 -3.12 0.20
N ALA A 271 38.70 -4.05 -0.72
CA ALA A 271 39.03 -5.47 -0.60
C ALA A 271 39.90 -5.91 -1.79
N LEU A 272 40.78 -6.91 -1.62
CA LEU A 272 41.61 -7.46 -2.70
C LEU A 272 41.18 -8.89 -3.07
N ASP A 273 40.88 -9.73 -2.07
CA ASP A 273 40.41 -11.11 -2.17
C ASP A 273 39.31 -11.31 -1.11
N ALA A 274 38.07 -11.58 -1.51
CA ALA A 274 36.91 -11.68 -0.61
C ALA A 274 35.74 -12.48 -1.22
N GLU A 275 35.17 -13.49 -0.55
CA GLU A 275 33.92 -14.13 -1.03
C GLU A 275 32.81 -13.08 -1.24
N LYS A 276 32.67 -12.12 -0.30
CA LYS A 276 31.61 -11.11 -0.40
C LYS A 276 31.98 -9.72 0.13
N VAL A 277 31.77 -8.72 -0.72
CA VAL A 277 31.79 -7.29 -0.37
C VAL A 277 30.35 -6.74 -0.34
N GLU A 278 29.88 -6.35 0.85
CA GLU A 278 28.65 -5.57 1.08
C GLU A 278 29.02 -4.17 1.54
N ALA A 279 28.64 -3.13 0.80
CA ALA A 279 28.81 -1.75 1.26
C ALA A 279 27.56 -0.88 1.03
N VAL A 280 27.25 0.04 1.96
CA VAL A 280 26.12 0.98 1.86
C VAL A 280 26.43 2.33 2.52
N VAL A 281 26.38 3.43 1.76
CA VAL A 281 26.54 4.82 2.27
C VAL A 281 25.18 5.52 2.17
N ILE A 282 24.76 6.44 3.07
CA ILE A 282 23.59 7.35 2.87
C ILE A 282 23.86 8.73 3.55
N ALA A 283 23.40 9.84 2.98
CA ALA A 283 23.40 11.18 3.60
C ALA A 283 22.05 11.89 3.35
N LEU A 284 21.54 12.75 4.25
CA LEU A 284 20.15 13.28 4.15
C LEU A 284 19.90 14.78 4.47
N ASP A 285 20.96 15.58 4.56
CA ASP A 285 21.03 17.02 4.23
C ASP A 285 22.55 17.28 4.10
N ALA A 286 23.08 17.41 2.88
CA ALA A 286 24.54 17.38 2.67
C ALA A 286 25.02 18.02 1.37
N GLU A 287 25.85 19.07 1.44
CA GLU A 287 26.39 19.74 0.24
C GLU A 287 27.10 18.76 -0.71
N LYS A 288 27.95 17.86 -0.17
CA LYS A 288 28.69 16.89 -1.00
C LYS A 288 28.80 15.48 -0.41
N VAL A 289 28.52 14.48 -1.25
CA VAL A 289 28.83 13.06 -0.98
C VAL A 289 29.80 12.49 -2.01
N GLU A 290 30.91 11.91 -1.52
CA GLU A 290 31.94 11.20 -2.30
C GLU A 290 31.98 9.73 -1.87
N ALA A 291 31.71 8.78 -2.79
CA ALA A 291 31.75 7.36 -2.49
C ALA A 291 32.40 6.51 -3.60
N VAL A 292 33.39 5.69 -3.23
CA VAL A 292 34.03 4.73 -4.13
C VAL A 292 34.35 3.42 -3.41
N VAL A 293 33.98 2.28 -4.00
CA VAL A 293 34.28 0.94 -3.45
C VAL A 293 34.94 0.07 -4.49
N ILE A 294 36.03 -0.61 -4.11
CA ILE A 294 36.86 -1.39 -5.03
C ILE A 294 37.14 -2.79 -4.46
N ALA A 295 36.86 -3.82 -5.27
CA ALA A 295 37.26 -5.21 -5.08
C ALA A 295 38.19 -5.63 -6.23
N LEU A 296 39.21 -6.45 -5.99
CA LEU A 296 40.02 -7.01 -7.10
C LEU A 296 39.52 -8.40 -7.50
N ASP A 297 39.39 -9.32 -6.55
CA ASP A 297 38.85 -10.68 -6.72
C ASP A 297 37.73 -10.89 -5.68
N ALA A 298 36.50 -11.17 -6.12
CA ALA A 298 35.39 -11.47 -5.20
C ALA A 298 34.21 -12.22 -5.82
N GLU A 299 33.67 -13.29 -5.21
CA GLU A 299 32.47 -13.96 -5.74
C GLU A 299 31.29 -12.97 -5.89
N LYS A 300 31.10 -12.07 -4.92
CA LYS A 300 30.02 -11.08 -4.99
C LYS A 300 30.33 -9.69 -4.44
N VAL A 301 30.02 -8.67 -5.25
CA VAL A 301 30.04 -7.24 -4.89
C VAL A 301 28.61 -6.67 -4.85
N GLU A 302 28.15 -6.20 -3.68
CA GLU A 302 26.89 -5.47 -3.44
C GLU A 302 27.18 -4.05 -2.92
N ALA A 303 26.66 -2.99 -3.57
CA ALA A 303 27.13 -1.61 -3.36
C ALA A 303 26.03 -0.56 -2.96
N VAL A 304 26.31 0.75 -3.05
CA VAL A 304 26.77 1.74 -2.03
C VAL A 304 26.07 3.11 -2.25
N VAL A 305 24.84 3.39 -1.76
CA VAL A 305 24.08 4.64 -2.12
C VAL A 305 23.09 5.17 -1.08
N ILE A 306 22.87 6.49 -0.83
CA ILE A 306 23.54 7.83 -1.03
C ILE A 306 22.52 8.93 -1.44
N ALA A 307 22.47 10.00 -0.63
CA ALA A 307 21.89 11.36 -0.81
C ALA A 307 20.36 11.56 -1.03
N LEU A 308 19.69 12.46 -0.27
CA LEU A 308 18.34 13.02 -0.58
C LEU A 308 18.11 14.50 -0.13
N ASP A 309 19.16 15.32 -0.12
CA ASP A 309 19.11 16.79 -0.35
C ASP A 309 20.59 17.18 -0.45
N ALA A 310 21.11 17.38 -1.67
CA ALA A 310 22.56 17.50 -1.88
C ALA A 310 22.95 18.22 -3.16
N GLU A 311 23.83 19.23 -3.08
CA GLU A 311 24.31 19.92 -4.29
C GLU A 311 25.02 18.95 -5.26
N LYS A 312 25.91 18.09 -4.73
CA LYS A 312 26.66 17.16 -5.57
C LYS A 312 26.83 15.76 -4.98
N VAL A 313 26.62 14.76 -5.85
CA VAL A 313 26.96 13.36 -5.57
C VAL A 313 27.90 12.77 -6.62
N GLU A 314 28.97 12.12 -6.14
CA GLU A 314 29.98 11.39 -6.93
C GLU A 314 30.03 9.93 -6.48
N ALA A 315 29.64 8.98 -7.34
CA ALA A 315 29.60 7.53 -7.01
C ALA A 315 30.27 6.66 -8.09
N VAL A 316 31.33 5.93 -7.73
CA VAL A 316 31.99 4.98 -8.67
C VAL A 316 32.38 3.67 -7.98
N VAL A 317 32.02 2.51 -8.56
CA VAL A 317 32.32 1.18 -7.97
C VAL A 317 33.05 0.32 -8.99
N ILE A 318 34.15 -0.35 -8.60
CA ILE A 318 35.01 -1.12 -9.51
C ILE A 318 35.30 -2.53 -8.99
N ALA A 319 35.03 -3.54 -9.81
CA ALA A 319 35.47 -4.93 -9.63
C ALA A 319 36.41 -5.32 -10.78
N LEU A 320 37.48 -6.09 -10.52
CA LEU A 320 38.32 -6.62 -11.62
C LEU A 320 37.89 -8.02 -12.03
N ASP A 321 37.70 -8.93 -11.08
CA ASP A 321 37.23 -10.31 -11.26
C ASP A 321 36.12 -10.57 -10.23
N ALA A 322 34.90 -10.91 -10.68
CA ALA A 322 33.79 -11.22 -9.77
C ALA A 322 32.63 -11.99 -10.41
N GLU A 323 32.13 -13.08 -9.82
CA GLU A 323 30.94 -13.78 -10.37
C GLU A 323 29.75 -12.82 -10.52
N LYS A 324 29.51 -11.94 -9.51
CA LYS A 324 28.40 -11.00 -9.56
C LYS A 324 28.67 -9.61 -9.00
N VAL A 325 28.35 -8.58 -9.79
CA VAL A 325 28.33 -7.16 -9.41
C VAL A 325 26.90 -6.61 -9.38
N GLU A 326 26.40 -6.24 -8.20
CA GLU A 326 25.13 -5.52 -7.97
C GLU A 326 25.41 -4.06 -7.57
N ALA A 327 25.24 -3.12 -8.52
CA ALA A 327 25.71 -1.75 -8.36
C ALA A 327 24.70 -0.70 -8.87
N VAL A 328 23.67 -0.52 -8.05
CA VAL A 328 23.39 0.71 -7.27
C VAL A 328 23.43 2.10 -7.93
N VAL A 329 22.82 3.16 -7.37
CA VAL A 329 21.46 3.81 -7.25
C VAL A 329 21.78 5.33 -7.09
N LEU A 330 20.85 6.29 -7.25
CA LEU A 330 21.13 7.71 -6.88
C LEU A 330 19.89 8.60 -6.86
N ALA A 331 19.98 9.75 -6.19
CA ALA A 331 18.87 10.19 -5.37
C ALA A 331 18.94 11.66 -4.89
N LEU A 332 17.84 12.34 -4.55
CA LEU A 332 16.53 12.49 -5.25
C LEU A 332 16.01 13.96 -5.12
N ASP A 333 16.90 14.91 -4.83
CA ASP A 333 16.84 16.36 -5.05
C ASP A 333 18.32 16.78 -5.01
N ALA A 334 18.91 17.07 -6.18
CA ALA A 334 20.35 17.32 -6.29
C ALA A 334 20.75 18.04 -7.57
N GLU A 335 21.53 19.13 -7.51
CA GLU A 335 21.96 19.87 -8.72
C GLU A 335 22.70 18.95 -9.70
N LYS A 336 23.66 18.15 -9.19
CA LYS A 336 24.43 17.24 -10.04
C LYS A 336 24.64 15.84 -9.47
N VAL A 337 24.37 14.85 -10.31
CA VAL A 337 24.71 13.45 -10.07
C VAL A 337 25.69 12.90 -11.13
N GLU A 338 26.80 12.34 -10.64
CA GLU A 338 27.80 11.61 -11.44
C GLU A 338 27.90 10.14 -10.95
N ALA A 339 27.52 9.16 -11.78
CA ALA A 339 27.67 7.74 -11.44
C ALA A 339 28.34 6.91 -12.53
N VAL A 340 29.36 6.11 -12.17
CA VAL A 340 30.04 5.19 -13.10
C VAL A 340 30.36 3.84 -12.43
N VAL A 341 30.00 2.71 -13.03
CA VAL A 341 30.35 1.37 -12.48
C VAL A 341 31.16 0.59 -13.51
N ILE A 342 32.24 -0.08 -13.07
CA ILE A 342 33.12 -0.86 -13.95
C ILE A 342 33.36 -2.27 -13.38
N ALA A 343 33.07 -3.31 -14.14
CA ALA A 343 33.39 -4.70 -13.81
C ALA A 343 34.20 -5.27 -14.99
N LEU A 344 35.47 -5.63 -14.80
CA LEU A 344 36.33 -6.01 -15.94
C LEU A 344 36.07 -7.43 -16.46
N ASP A 345 35.91 -8.39 -15.55
CA ASP A 345 35.57 -9.80 -15.80
C ASP A 345 34.46 -10.17 -14.78
N ALA A 346 33.26 -10.56 -15.26
CA ALA A 346 32.16 -10.95 -14.38
C ALA A 346 31.05 -11.79 -15.05
N GLU A 347 30.53 -12.85 -14.42
CA GLU A 347 29.35 -13.57 -14.98
C GLU A 347 28.14 -12.62 -15.08
N LYS A 348 27.92 -11.74 -14.09
CA LYS A 348 26.78 -10.83 -14.11
C LYS A 348 27.00 -9.43 -13.52
N VAL A 349 26.64 -8.42 -14.30
CA VAL A 349 26.57 -7.00 -13.90
C VAL A 349 25.11 -6.52 -13.84
N GLU A 350 24.68 -5.96 -12.70
CA GLU A 350 23.34 -5.36 -12.48
C GLU A 350 23.42 -3.89 -12.06
N ALA A 351 22.96 -2.99 -12.94
CA ALA A 351 22.67 -1.56 -12.71
C ALA A 351 21.25 -1.23 -13.25
N VAL A 352 20.48 -0.20 -12.86
CA VAL A 352 20.71 1.03 -12.06
C VAL A 352 21.36 2.17 -12.92
N VAL A 353 21.19 3.50 -12.74
CA VAL A 353 21.23 4.45 -11.58
C VAL A 353 20.36 5.75 -11.85
N ILE A 354 19.98 6.53 -10.79
CA ILE A 354 19.83 8.05 -10.74
C ILE A 354 18.49 8.84 -10.91
N ALA A 355 18.12 9.57 -9.84
CA ALA A 355 17.44 10.90 -9.71
C ALA A 355 15.93 11.10 -10.05
N LEU A 356 15.32 12.06 -9.32
CA LEU A 356 13.90 12.48 -9.43
C LEU A 356 13.65 13.98 -9.60
N ASP A 357 14.65 14.80 -9.25
CA ASP A 357 14.72 16.25 -9.40
C ASP A 357 16.23 16.54 -9.42
N ALA A 358 16.78 16.95 -10.57
CA ALA A 358 18.22 17.21 -10.73
C ALA A 358 18.55 17.97 -12.02
N GLU A 359 19.30 19.09 -11.95
CA GLU A 359 19.72 19.82 -13.17
C GLU A 359 20.49 18.89 -14.13
N LYS A 360 21.41 18.06 -13.61
CA LYS A 360 22.18 17.14 -14.45
C LYS A 360 22.39 15.72 -13.88
N VAL A 361 22.08 14.74 -14.74
CA VAL A 361 22.33 13.30 -14.55
C VAL A 361 23.39 12.81 -15.53
N GLU A 362 24.55 12.37 -15.03
CA GLU A 362 25.62 11.70 -15.79
C GLU A 362 25.77 10.23 -15.32
N ALA A 363 25.53 9.27 -16.21
CA ALA A 363 25.53 7.83 -15.91
C ALA A 363 26.36 7.02 -16.93
N VAL A 364 27.38 6.27 -16.50
CA VAL A 364 28.17 5.41 -17.40
C VAL A 364 28.48 4.03 -16.80
N VAL A 365 28.09 2.91 -17.42
CA VAL A 365 28.45 1.57 -16.93
C VAL A 365 29.23 0.79 -17.99
N ILE A 366 30.40 0.24 -17.63
CA ILE A 366 31.35 -0.39 -18.56
C ILE A 366 31.71 -1.79 -18.07
N ALA A 367 31.40 -2.80 -18.89
CA ALA A 367 31.74 -4.20 -18.65
C ALA A 367 32.41 -4.80 -19.90
N PRO A 368 33.75 -4.81 -20.02
CA PRO A 368 34.41 -5.28 -21.23
C PRO A 368 34.32 -6.79 -21.42
N ASP A 369 34.29 -7.59 -20.36
CA ASP A 369 34.08 -9.05 -20.40
C ASP A 369 33.02 -9.41 -19.36
N ALA A 370 31.80 -9.78 -19.79
CA ALA A 370 30.76 -10.24 -18.87
C ALA A 370 29.63 -11.03 -19.53
N GLU A 371 29.28 -12.24 -19.06
CA GLU A 371 28.20 -13.05 -19.68
C GLU A 371 26.89 -12.25 -19.75
N LYS A 372 26.54 -11.49 -18.70
CA LYS A 372 25.33 -10.67 -18.68
C LYS A 372 25.48 -9.27 -18.08
N VAL A 373 25.07 -8.26 -18.86
CA VAL A 373 24.95 -6.86 -18.45
C VAL A 373 23.47 -6.43 -18.39
N GLU A 374 22.97 -6.05 -17.21
CA GLU A 374 21.70 -5.34 -17.01
C GLU A 374 22.00 -3.89 -16.59
N ALA A 375 21.50 -2.88 -17.29
CA ALA A 375 21.75 -1.45 -17.04
C ALA A 375 20.43 -0.64 -17.10
N VAL A 376 20.13 0.21 -16.11
CA VAL A 376 18.82 0.89 -15.98
C VAL A 376 18.94 2.31 -15.41
N VAL A 377 19.02 3.33 -16.25
CA VAL A 377 19.08 4.76 -15.86
C VAL A 377 17.68 5.39 -15.91
N ILE A 378 17.22 6.03 -14.83
CA ILE A 378 15.84 6.53 -14.70
C ILE A 378 15.79 7.93 -14.06
N ALA A 379 15.80 8.98 -14.87
CA ALA A 379 15.66 10.36 -14.43
C ALA A 379 14.20 10.86 -14.51
N PHE A 380 13.82 11.74 -13.58
CA PHE A 380 12.63 12.59 -13.66
C PHE A 380 13.05 14.04 -13.35
N ASP A 381 12.35 15.04 -13.92
CA ASP A 381 12.53 16.47 -13.65
C ASP A 381 14.01 16.91 -13.73
N ALA A 382 14.57 16.88 -14.94
CA ALA A 382 16.00 17.06 -15.15
C ALA A 382 16.37 17.81 -16.45
N GLU A 383 17.08 18.94 -16.37
CA GLU A 383 17.47 19.70 -17.58
C GLU A 383 18.28 18.83 -18.55
N LYS A 384 19.22 18.01 -18.04
CA LYS A 384 20.03 17.12 -18.89
C LYS A 384 20.27 15.73 -18.32
N VAL A 385 19.97 14.73 -19.15
CA VAL A 385 20.30 13.31 -18.92
C VAL A 385 21.35 12.83 -19.93
N GLU A 386 22.52 12.40 -19.44
CA GLU A 386 23.60 11.77 -20.23
C GLU A 386 23.79 10.32 -19.75
N ALA A 387 23.42 9.34 -20.57
CA ALA A 387 23.50 7.91 -20.24
C ALA A 387 24.32 7.13 -21.26
N VAL A 388 25.36 6.40 -20.81
CA VAL A 388 26.25 5.60 -21.66
C VAL A 388 26.41 4.18 -21.10
N VAL A 389 26.14 3.15 -21.90
CA VAL A 389 26.34 1.74 -21.53
C VAL A 389 27.28 1.09 -22.53
N ILE A 390 28.35 0.44 -22.05
CA ILE A 390 29.37 -0.19 -22.92
C ILE A 390 29.63 -1.63 -22.46
N ALA A 391 29.36 -2.58 -23.35
CA ALA A 391 29.85 -3.94 -23.30
C ALA A 391 30.81 -4.19 -24.48
N LEU A 392 31.90 -4.95 -24.28
CA LEU A 392 32.79 -5.32 -25.40
C LEU A 392 32.59 -6.78 -25.80
N ASP A 393 32.51 -7.70 -24.84
CA ASP A 393 32.19 -9.13 -25.00
C ASP A 393 31.12 -9.51 -23.96
N ALA A 394 29.94 -9.98 -24.40
CA ALA A 394 28.85 -10.37 -23.51
C ALA A 394 27.77 -11.25 -24.18
N GLU A 395 27.34 -12.38 -23.59
CA GLU A 395 26.19 -13.13 -24.12
C GLU A 395 24.94 -12.24 -24.21
N LYS A 396 24.69 -11.41 -23.18
CA LYS A 396 23.49 -10.57 -23.15
C LYS A 396 23.67 -9.17 -22.54
N VAL A 397 23.22 -8.16 -23.29
CA VAL A 397 23.10 -6.76 -22.85
C VAL A 397 21.62 -6.35 -22.76
N GLU A 398 21.14 -5.94 -21.59
CA GLU A 398 19.81 -5.35 -21.35
C GLU A 398 19.97 -3.90 -20.85
N ALA A 399 19.77 -2.89 -21.70
CA ALA A 399 19.93 -1.48 -21.38
C ALA A 399 18.60 -0.70 -21.43
N VAL A 400 18.25 0.01 -20.36
CA VAL A 400 17.04 0.84 -20.27
C VAL A 400 17.40 2.26 -19.83
N VAL A 401 17.05 3.26 -20.62
CA VAL A 401 17.13 4.69 -20.27
C VAL A 401 15.73 5.27 -20.25
N LEU A 402 15.32 5.86 -19.14
CA LEU A 402 14.02 6.51 -18.98
C LEU A 402 14.19 7.93 -18.45
N ALA A 403 13.63 8.91 -19.14
CA ALA A 403 13.62 10.32 -18.76
C ALA A 403 12.18 10.86 -18.84
N LEU A 404 11.68 11.45 -17.76
CA LEU A 404 10.40 12.16 -17.74
C LEU A 404 10.62 13.63 -17.38
N ASP A 405 10.06 14.56 -18.14
CA ASP A 405 10.19 16.02 -17.88
C ASP A 405 11.67 16.43 -17.94
N ALA A 406 12.25 16.44 -19.14
CA ALA A 406 13.68 16.67 -19.32
C ALA A 406 14.04 17.41 -20.62
N GLU A 407 14.65 18.60 -20.54
CA GLU A 407 14.95 19.40 -21.74
C GLU A 407 15.78 18.61 -22.77
N LYS A 408 16.82 17.89 -22.29
CA LYS A 408 17.68 17.09 -23.17
C LYS A 408 18.04 15.69 -22.65
N VAL A 409 17.80 14.70 -23.50
CA VAL A 409 18.17 13.28 -23.28
C VAL A 409 19.23 12.85 -24.30
N GLU A 410 20.41 12.45 -23.84
CA GLU A 410 21.51 11.85 -24.61
C GLU A 410 21.75 10.41 -24.13
N ALA A 411 21.35 9.41 -24.92
CA ALA A 411 21.45 7.99 -24.56
C ALA A 411 22.29 7.21 -25.58
N VAL A 412 23.35 6.54 -25.13
CA VAL A 412 24.29 5.78 -25.97
C VAL A 412 24.47 4.36 -25.42
N VAL A 413 24.16 3.34 -26.22
CA VAL A 413 24.37 1.92 -25.88
C VAL A 413 25.31 1.30 -26.90
N ILE A 414 26.42 0.71 -26.44
CA ILE A 414 27.44 0.06 -27.26
C ILE A 414 27.64 -1.37 -26.77
N ALA A 415 27.55 -2.35 -27.67
CA ALA A 415 27.82 -3.76 -27.39
C ALA A 415 28.62 -4.33 -28.57
N LEU A 416 29.94 -4.48 -28.46
CA LEU A 416 30.77 -4.77 -29.64
C LEU A 416 30.59 -6.21 -30.17
N ASP A 417 30.70 -7.20 -29.29
CA ASP A 417 30.46 -8.62 -29.53
C ASP A 417 29.39 -9.10 -28.54
N ALA A 418 28.22 -9.56 -29.02
CA ALA A 418 27.16 -10.06 -28.13
C ALA A 418 26.09 -10.95 -28.81
N GLU A 419 25.69 -12.08 -28.20
CA GLU A 419 24.56 -12.88 -28.75
C GLU A 419 23.25 -12.06 -28.78
N LYS A 420 22.97 -11.28 -27.72
CA LYS A 420 21.73 -10.49 -27.65
C LYS A 420 21.87 -9.10 -27.00
N VAL A 421 21.45 -8.07 -27.75
CA VAL A 421 21.29 -6.69 -27.27
C VAL A 421 19.80 -6.32 -27.18
N GLU A 422 19.33 -5.93 -26.00
CA GLU A 422 18.01 -5.32 -25.74
C GLU A 422 18.20 -3.88 -25.25
N ALA A 423 17.96 -2.88 -26.10
CA ALA A 423 18.14 -1.46 -25.76
C ALA A 423 16.81 -0.70 -25.82
N VAL A 424 16.43 -0.01 -24.73
CA VAL A 424 15.15 0.70 -24.60
C VAL A 424 15.40 2.13 -24.10
N VAL A 425 15.12 3.14 -24.93
CA VAL A 425 15.19 4.57 -24.57
C VAL A 425 13.77 5.13 -24.56
N ILE A 426 13.33 5.72 -23.44
CA ILE A 426 12.01 6.32 -23.26
C ILE A 426 12.18 7.75 -22.73
N ALA A 427 11.78 8.73 -23.53
CA ALA A 427 11.69 10.14 -23.14
C ALA A 427 10.23 10.59 -23.22
N LEU A 428 9.68 11.15 -22.14
CA LEU A 428 8.34 11.76 -22.12
C LEU A 428 8.48 13.22 -21.67
N ASP A 429 7.89 14.16 -22.43
CA ASP A 429 7.99 15.60 -22.17
C ASP A 429 9.47 16.06 -22.22
N ALA A 430 10.02 16.14 -23.43
CA ALA A 430 11.46 16.40 -23.63
C ALA A 430 11.76 17.15 -24.93
N GLU A 431 12.32 18.37 -24.86
CA GLU A 431 12.59 19.19 -26.07
C GLU A 431 13.45 18.43 -27.09
N LYS A 432 14.52 17.76 -26.63
CA LYS A 432 15.43 17.02 -27.50
C LYS A 432 15.82 15.63 -26.98
N VAL A 433 15.62 14.63 -27.85
CA VAL A 433 16.02 13.22 -27.62
C VAL A 433 17.08 12.81 -28.64
N GLU A 434 18.27 12.44 -28.17
CA GLU A 434 19.37 11.84 -28.95
C GLU A 434 19.62 10.41 -28.45
N ALA A 435 19.23 9.40 -29.23
CA ALA A 435 19.34 7.98 -28.86
C ALA A 435 20.19 7.21 -29.88
N VAL A 436 21.27 6.56 -29.42
CA VAL A 436 22.24 5.86 -30.27
C VAL A 436 22.48 4.44 -29.74
N VAL A 437 22.26 3.42 -30.57
CA VAL A 437 22.53 2.01 -30.28
C VAL A 437 23.52 1.46 -31.31
N ILE A 438 24.64 0.90 -30.87
CA ILE A 438 25.74 0.41 -31.72
C ILE A 438 26.09 -1.03 -31.30
N ALA A 439 25.75 -2.00 -32.15
CA ALA A 439 25.96 -3.43 -31.93
C ALA A 439 26.59 -4.10 -33.17
N PRO A 440 27.87 -3.85 -33.49
CA PRO A 440 28.44 -4.17 -34.78
C PRO A 440 28.57 -5.66 -35.07
N ASP A 441 28.77 -6.52 -34.07
CA ASP A 441 28.89 -7.97 -34.21
C ASP A 441 27.94 -8.61 -33.18
N ALA A 442 26.67 -8.80 -33.55
CA ALA A 442 25.67 -9.28 -32.58
C ALA A 442 24.56 -10.10 -33.23
N GLU A 443 24.38 -11.37 -32.83
CA GLU A 443 23.38 -12.26 -33.46
C GLU A 443 21.99 -11.61 -33.47
N LYS A 444 21.63 -10.92 -32.38
CA LYS A 444 20.31 -10.30 -32.26
C LYS A 444 20.29 -8.94 -31.56
N VAL A 445 19.74 -7.94 -32.24
CA VAL A 445 19.55 -6.57 -31.73
C VAL A 445 18.06 -6.24 -31.64
N GLU A 446 17.56 -5.89 -30.45
CA GLU A 446 16.22 -5.37 -30.17
C GLU A 446 16.35 -3.93 -29.62
N ALA A 447 16.18 -2.92 -30.48
CA ALA A 447 16.31 -1.50 -30.12
C ALA A 447 14.95 -0.78 -30.17
N VAL A 448 14.56 -0.12 -29.07
CA VAL A 448 13.29 0.60 -28.94
C VAL A 448 13.53 2.02 -28.45
N VAL A 449 13.17 3.02 -29.25
CA VAL A 449 13.19 4.44 -28.88
C VAL A 449 11.75 4.98 -28.85
N ILE A 450 11.32 5.52 -27.72
CA ILE A 450 10.00 6.13 -27.53
C ILE A 450 10.18 7.57 -27.06
N ALA A 451 9.70 8.53 -27.85
CA ALA A 451 9.62 9.94 -27.51
C ALA A 451 8.15 10.38 -27.55
N LEU A 452 7.61 10.90 -26.45
CA LEU A 452 6.28 11.49 -26.40
C LEU A 452 6.39 12.97 -26.01
N ASP A 453 5.76 13.87 -26.78
CA ASP A 453 5.83 15.33 -26.57
C ASP A 453 7.29 15.84 -26.63
N ALA A 454 7.86 15.88 -27.85
CA ALA A 454 9.28 16.18 -28.05
C ALA A 454 9.56 16.95 -29.34
N GLU A 455 10.13 18.15 -29.28
CA GLU A 455 10.38 18.97 -30.48
C GLU A 455 11.27 18.23 -31.49
N LYS A 456 12.35 17.60 -31.02
CA LYS A 456 13.30 16.88 -31.88
C LYS A 456 13.69 15.50 -31.36
N VAL A 457 13.51 14.49 -32.21
CA VAL A 457 13.92 13.10 -31.97
C VAL A 457 14.99 12.68 -32.99
N GLU A 458 16.19 12.37 -32.53
CA GLU A 458 17.31 11.80 -33.30
C GLU A 458 17.57 10.37 -32.79
N ALA A 459 17.22 9.35 -33.59
CA ALA A 459 17.38 7.94 -33.23
C ALA A 459 18.27 7.21 -34.24
N VAL A 460 19.38 6.61 -33.78
CA VAL A 460 20.36 5.91 -34.61
C VAL A 460 20.57 4.49 -34.08
N VAL A 461 20.38 3.49 -34.94
CA VAL A 461 20.64 2.07 -34.63
C VAL A 461 21.62 1.53 -35.67
N ILE A 462 22.76 1.00 -35.24
CA ILE A 462 23.81 0.44 -36.09
C ILE A 462 24.07 -1.00 -35.65
N ALA A 463 23.92 -1.96 -36.55
CA ALA A 463 24.30 -3.36 -36.33
C ALA A 463 24.95 -3.91 -37.59
N LEU A 464 26.26 -4.15 -37.62
CA LEU A 464 26.98 -4.33 -38.88
C LEU A 464 26.84 -5.75 -39.43
N ASP A 465 27.02 -6.74 -38.55
CA ASP A 465 26.86 -8.18 -38.75
C ASP A 465 25.87 -8.70 -37.68
N ALA A 466 24.75 -9.29 -38.12
CA ALA A 466 23.67 -9.73 -37.21
C ALA A 466 22.65 -10.68 -37.87
N GLU A 467 22.28 -11.82 -37.26
CA GLU A 467 21.16 -12.63 -37.79
C GLU A 467 19.86 -11.80 -37.83
N LYS A 468 19.63 -10.97 -36.80
CA LYS A 468 18.35 -10.27 -36.67
C LYS A 468 18.40 -8.91 -35.97
N VAL A 469 17.92 -7.88 -36.68
CA VAL A 469 17.73 -6.52 -36.15
C VAL A 469 16.24 -6.19 -36.06
N GLU A 470 15.72 -5.92 -34.87
CA GLU A 470 14.41 -5.29 -34.61
C GLU A 470 14.64 -3.86 -34.10
N ALA A 471 14.32 -2.84 -34.91
CA ALA A 471 14.46 -1.43 -34.54
C ALA A 471 13.09 -0.74 -34.55
N VAL A 472 12.65 -0.20 -33.42
CA VAL A 472 11.34 0.45 -33.25
C VAL A 472 11.53 1.87 -32.74
N VAL A 473 11.19 2.87 -33.55
CA VAL A 473 11.18 4.28 -33.17
C VAL A 473 9.73 4.77 -33.14
N ILE A 474 9.27 5.26 -31.98
CA ILE A 474 7.93 5.82 -31.78
C ILE A 474 8.06 7.26 -31.33
N ALA A 475 7.64 8.21 -32.16
CA ALA A 475 7.52 9.61 -31.82
C ALA A 475 6.04 10.03 -31.91
N LEU A 476 5.47 10.56 -30.82
CA LEU A 476 4.10 11.10 -30.80
C LEU A 476 4.13 12.59 -30.39
N ASP A 477 3.47 13.46 -31.17
CA ASP A 477 3.52 14.94 -31.00
C ASP A 477 5.00 15.42 -31.01
N ALA A 478 5.61 15.45 -32.21
CA ALA A 478 7.03 15.79 -32.37
C ALA A 478 7.32 16.56 -33.66
N GLU A 479 7.88 17.76 -33.60
CA GLU A 479 8.09 18.60 -34.81
C GLU A 479 8.98 17.89 -35.84
N LYS A 480 10.10 17.30 -35.39
CA LYS A 480 11.09 16.68 -36.26
C LYS A 480 11.59 15.32 -35.74
N VAL A 481 11.46 14.30 -36.58
CA VAL A 481 11.94 12.93 -36.33
C VAL A 481 13.00 12.56 -37.38
N GLU A 482 14.23 12.31 -36.93
CA GLU A 482 15.36 11.80 -37.72
C GLU A 482 15.68 10.38 -37.22
N ALA A 483 15.34 9.34 -37.98
CA ALA A 483 15.51 7.94 -37.60
C ALA A 483 16.41 7.21 -38.61
N VAL A 484 17.54 6.65 -38.16
CA VAL A 484 18.54 6.00 -39.01
C VAL A 484 18.81 4.57 -38.50
N VAL A 485 18.58 3.58 -39.34
CA VAL A 485 18.90 2.16 -39.06
C VAL A 485 19.90 1.67 -40.10
N ILE A 486 21.08 1.23 -39.65
CA ILE A 486 22.19 0.76 -40.48
C ILE A 486 22.47 -0.71 -40.15
N ALA A 487 22.06 -1.60 -41.03
CA ALA A 487 22.19 -3.05 -40.91
C ALA A 487 22.73 -3.69 -42.21
N PRO A 488 23.99 -3.41 -42.61
CA PRO A 488 24.52 -3.79 -43.92
C PRO A 488 24.56 -5.30 -44.16
N ASP A 489 25.00 -6.11 -43.19
CA ASP A 489 25.23 -7.55 -43.33
C ASP A 489 24.37 -8.34 -42.32
N ALA A 490 23.05 -8.21 -42.42
CA ALA A 490 22.12 -8.80 -41.45
C ALA A 490 21.03 -9.64 -42.11
N GLU A 491 20.87 -10.94 -41.76
CA GLU A 491 19.92 -11.83 -42.46
C GLU A 491 18.49 -11.26 -42.47
N LYS A 492 18.07 -10.68 -41.35
CA LYS A 492 16.72 -10.15 -41.18
C LYS A 492 16.67 -8.80 -40.46
N VAL A 493 16.06 -7.81 -41.12
CA VAL A 493 15.86 -6.45 -40.57
C VAL A 493 14.37 -6.10 -40.49
N GLU A 494 13.83 -5.90 -39.29
CA GLU A 494 12.50 -5.36 -39.02
C GLU A 494 12.63 -3.94 -38.45
N ALA A 495 12.36 -2.91 -39.27
CA ALA A 495 12.52 -1.50 -38.89
C ALA A 495 11.17 -0.79 -38.91
N VAL A 496 10.68 -0.35 -37.75
CA VAL A 496 9.35 0.26 -37.59
C VAL A 496 9.51 1.69 -37.05
N VAL A 497 9.24 2.69 -37.89
CA VAL A 497 9.23 4.11 -37.48
C VAL A 497 7.78 4.58 -37.46
N ILE A 498 7.25 4.88 -36.28
CA ILE A 498 5.90 5.44 -36.10
C ILE A 498 6.06 6.89 -35.66
N ALA A 499 5.64 7.80 -36.54
CA ALA A 499 5.54 9.22 -36.24
C ALA A 499 4.06 9.61 -36.36
N LEU A 500 3.41 9.89 -35.23
CA LEU A 500 2.06 10.44 -35.21
C LEU A 500 2.14 11.92 -34.85
N ASP A 501 1.50 12.79 -35.63
CA ASP A 501 1.55 14.25 -35.41
C ASP A 501 2.99 14.81 -35.48
N ALA A 502 3.64 14.66 -36.65
CA ALA A 502 5.00 15.15 -36.86
C ALA A 502 5.15 15.94 -38.15
N GLU A 503 5.64 17.19 -38.07
CA GLU A 503 5.77 18.07 -39.25
C GLU A 503 6.80 17.54 -40.26
N LYS A 504 7.89 16.94 -39.77
CA LYS A 504 8.96 16.41 -40.61
C LYS A 504 9.51 15.07 -40.10
N VAL A 505 9.40 14.04 -40.94
CA VAL A 505 9.94 12.69 -40.68
C VAL A 505 10.98 12.33 -41.74
N GLU A 506 12.23 12.14 -41.33
CA GLU A 506 13.34 11.65 -42.14
C GLU A 506 13.78 10.29 -41.60
N ALA A 507 13.25 9.21 -42.21
CA ALA A 507 13.59 7.83 -41.86
C ALA A 507 14.47 7.20 -42.95
N VAL A 508 15.63 6.66 -42.55
CA VAL A 508 16.61 6.03 -43.43
C VAL A 508 16.94 4.63 -42.91
N VAL A 509 16.67 3.61 -43.71
CA VAL A 509 17.04 2.21 -43.42
C VAL A 509 18.03 1.75 -44.48
N ILE A 510 19.23 1.34 -44.06
CA ILE A 510 20.31 0.85 -44.93
C ILE A 510 20.55 -0.62 -44.59
N ALA A 511 20.15 -1.52 -45.48
CA ALA A 511 20.52 -2.93 -45.42
C ALA A 511 21.00 -3.37 -46.81
N LEU A 512 22.17 -4.02 -46.88
CA LEU A 512 22.88 -4.23 -48.15
C LEU A 512 22.88 -5.69 -48.61
N ASP A 513 23.04 -6.65 -47.70
CA ASP A 513 23.07 -8.10 -47.99
C ASP A 513 21.95 -8.90 -47.27
N ALA A 514 20.94 -8.21 -46.73
CA ALA A 514 19.85 -8.83 -45.97
C ALA A 514 18.91 -9.72 -46.82
N GLU A 515 18.67 -10.98 -46.39
CA GLU A 515 17.69 -11.87 -47.02
C GLU A 515 16.26 -11.32 -46.92
N LYS A 516 15.93 -10.67 -45.79
CA LYS A 516 14.58 -10.17 -45.52
C LYS A 516 14.56 -8.83 -44.78
N VAL A 517 14.13 -7.78 -45.48
CA VAL A 517 13.88 -6.44 -44.90
C VAL A 517 12.38 -6.14 -44.83
N GLU A 518 11.86 -5.88 -43.64
CA GLU A 518 10.52 -5.34 -43.37
C GLU A 518 10.63 -3.95 -42.74
N ALA A 519 10.80 -2.93 -43.58
CA ALA A 519 10.79 -1.52 -43.16
C ALA A 519 9.37 -0.92 -43.27
N VAL A 520 8.85 -0.38 -42.17
CA VAL A 520 7.50 0.19 -42.07
C VAL A 520 7.58 1.58 -41.43
N VAL A 521 7.48 2.63 -42.26
CA VAL A 521 7.35 4.01 -41.81
C VAL A 521 5.87 4.40 -41.81
N ILE A 522 5.32 4.66 -40.62
CA ILE A 522 3.95 5.13 -40.41
C ILE A 522 4.03 6.59 -39.98
N ALA A 523 4.06 7.49 -40.96
CA ALA A 523 3.74 8.89 -40.75
C ALA A 523 2.23 9.05 -40.91
N LEU A 524 1.51 9.25 -39.80
CA LEU A 524 0.08 9.54 -39.82
C LEU A 524 -0.17 10.91 -39.19
N ASP A 525 -0.39 11.89 -40.05
CA ASP A 525 -1.24 13.02 -39.71
C ASP A 525 -2.63 12.46 -39.40
N ALA A 526 -2.94 12.35 -38.11
CA ALA A 526 -4.33 12.41 -37.72
C ALA A 526 -4.83 13.81 -38.11
N GLU A 527 -5.75 13.92 -39.07
CA GLU A 527 -6.57 15.14 -39.17
C GLU A 527 -7.30 15.29 -37.82
N LYS A 528 -6.68 16.02 -36.89
CA LYS A 528 -7.15 16.33 -35.54
C LYS A 528 -8.49 17.07 -35.68
N VAL A 529 -9.60 16.34 -35.72
CA VAL A 529 -10.94 16.92 -35.91
C VAL A 529 -11.28 17.74 -34.67
N GLU A 530 -11.42 19.06 -34.84
CA GLU A 530 -11.86 19.99 -33.78
C GLU A 530 -13.16 19.47 -33.11
N ALA A 531 -13.12 19.16 -31.82
CA ALA A 531 -14.25 18.60 -31.06
C ALA A 531 -14.45 19.28 -29.70
N VAL A 532 -15.71 19.47 -29.32
CA VAL A 532 -16.12 20.18 -28.09
C VAL A 532 -17.26 19.43 -27.36
N VAL A 533 -17.23 19.43 -26.02
CA VAL A 533 -18.42 19.20 -25.19
C VAL A 533 -19.05 20.54 -24.86
N ILE A 534 -20.38 20.62 -24.91
CA ILE A 534 -21.14 21.77 -24.39
C ILE A 534 -22.14 21.28 -23.34
N ALA A 535 -22.03 21.79 -22.12
CA ALA A 535 -22.98 21.58 -21.03
C ALA A 535 -23.92 22.78 -20.93
N LEU A 536 -25.22 22.58 -21.17
CA LEU A 536 -26.21 23.67 -21.11
C LEU A 536 -26.93 23.68 -19.76
N ASP A 537 -26.92 24.83 -19.07
CA ASP A 537 -27.75 25.07 -17.88
C ASP A 537 -29.11 25.64 -18.31
N ALA A 538 -30.19 25.07 -17.79
CA ALA A 538 -31.56 25.49 -18.08
C ALA A 538 -32.05 26.53 -17.04
N GLU A 539 -32.51 27.69 -17.48
CA GLU A 539 -32.93 28.74 -16.55
C GLU A 539 -34.29 28.41 -15.90
N LYS A 540 -34.28 27.74 -14.75
CA LYS A 540 -35.50 27.24 -14.06
C LYS A 540 -36.29 26.27 -14.92
N ALA A 541 -35.65 25.19 -15.37
CA ALA A 541 -36.16 24.24 -16.35
C ALA A 541 -37.64 23.85 -16.17
N PHE A 542 -38.00 23.41 -14.96
CA PHE A 542 -39.36 22.98 -14.63
C PHE A 542 -40.40 24.11 -14.65
N ASP A 543 -40.03 25.37 -14.42
CA ASP A 543 -41.00 26.47 -14.26
C ASP A 543 -41.42 27.11 -15.59
N ARG A 544 -40.63 26.90 -16.64
CA ARG A 544 -40.70 27.67 -17.90
C ARG A 544 -41.51 27.08 -19.04
N ILE A 545 -41.70 25.76 -19.10
CA ILE A 545 -42.35 25.10 -20.25
C ILE A 545 -43.80 25.59 -20.43
N GLU A 546 -44.12 26.10 -21.62
CA GLU A 546 -45.46 26.54 -21.98
C GLU A 546 -46.43 25.36 -22.06
N TRP A 547 -47.55 25.43 -21.34
CA TRP A 547 -48.52 24.32 -21.32
C TRP A 547 -49.16 24.10 -22.68
N LYS A 548 -49.36 25.15 -23.49
CA LYS A 548 -49.87 25.01 -24.86
C LYS A 548 -48.92 24.16 -25.71
N TYR A 549 -47.62 24.44 -25.64
CA TYR A 549 -46.59 23.66 -26.32
C TYR A 549 -46.59 22.21 -25.83
N MET A 550 -46.54 21.98 -24.51
CA MET A 550 -46.56 20.64 -23.92
C MET A 550 -47.77 19.80 -24.38
N MET A 551 -48.96 20.40 -24.47
CA MET A 551 -50.15 19.72 -24.98
C MET A 551 -50.03 19.36 -26.47
N SER A 552 -49.55 20.28 -27.31
CA SER A 552 -49.31 20.01 -28.73
C SER A 552 -48.27 18.90 -28.95
N VAL A 553 -47.25 18.80 -28.10
CA VAL A 553 -46.25 17.73 -28.14
C VAL A 553 -46.87 16.37 -27.78
N LEU A 554 -47.73 16.31 -26.77
CA LEU A 554 -48.48 15.09 -26.44
C LEU A 554 -49.41 14.65 -27.60
N GLU A 555 -50.09 15.60 -28.24
CA GLU A 555 -50.92 15.33 -29.42
C GLU A 555 -50.07 14.81 -30.60
N HIS A 556 -48.88 15.41 -30.83
CA HIS A 556 -47.96 15.00 -31.90
C HIS A 556 -47.37 13.59 -31.70
N PHE A 557 -46.99 13.23 -30.46
CA PHE A 557 -46.52 11.88 -30.13
C PHE A 557 -47.64 10.83 -30.08
N GLY A 558 -48.89 11.20 -30.40
CA GLY A 558 -50.01 10.26 -30.53
C GLY A 558 -50.59 9.78 -29.21
N PHE A 559 -50.41 10.52 -28.10
CA PHE A 559 -51.06 10.21 -26.85
C PHE A 559 -52.59 10.30 -26.99
N GLY A 560 -53.31 9.34 -26.39
CA GLY A 560 -54.77 9.26 -26.51
C GLY A 560 -55.48 10.49 -25.94
N LYS A 561 -56.56 10.94 -26.59
CA LYS A 561 -57.33 12.15 -26.21
C LYS A 561 -57.74 12.15 -24.74
N GLU A 562 -58.15 11.00 -24.20
CA GLU A 562 -58.50 10.85 -22.77
C GLU A 562 -57.32 11.21 -21.85
N PHE A 563 -56.13 10.67 -22.12
CA PHE A 563 -54.92 11.00 -21.34
C PHE A 563 -54.62 12.49 -21.40
N ILE A 564 -54.65 13.10 -22.58
CA ILE A 564 -54.41 14.54 -22.76
C ILE A 564 -55.46 15.37 -22.02
N ASN A 565 -56.74 14.95 -22.02
CA ASN A 565 -57.79 15.59 -21.22
C ASN A 565 -57.52 15.48 -19.71
N TRP A 566 -57.02 14.36 -19.21
CA TRP A 566 -56.58 14.24 -17.80
C TRP A 566 -55.44 15.22 -17.48
N ILE A 567 -54.42 15.36 -18.35
CA ILE A 567 -53.37 16.37 -18.14
C ILE A 567 -53.96 17.78 -18.19
N ARG A 568 -54.88 18.08 -19.11
CA ARG A 568 -55.58 19.38 -19.17
C ARG A 568 -56.36 19.69 -17.90
N ILE A 569 -57.04 18.71 -17.30
CA ILE A 569 -57.74 18.86 -16.01
C ILE A 569 -56.74 19.13 -14.89
N ILE A 570 -55.65 18.35 -14.81
CA ILE A 570 -54.62 18.54 -13.78
C ILE A 570 -54.02 19.96 -13.87
N TYR A 571 -53.77 20.46 -15.09
CA TYR A 571 -53.24 21.80 -15.38
C TYR A 571 -54.31 22.88 -15.60
N ALA A 572 -55.57 22.62 -15.27
CA ALA A 572 -56.62 23.63 -15.30
C ALA A 572 -56.51 24.55 -14.07
N HIS A 573 -56.09 25.80 -14.28
CA HIS A 573 -56.08 26.85 -13.26
C HIS A 573 -55.31 26.52 -11.95
N PRO A 574 -54.12 25.88 -11.98
CA PRO A 574 -53.38 25.59 -10.75
C PRO A 574 -52.93 26.88 -10.05
N MET A 575 -53.10 26.87 -8.73
CA MET A 575 -52.71 27.96 -7.83
C MET A 575 -51.51 27.52 -6.99
N ALA A 576 -50.67 28.47 -6.59
CA ALA A 576 -49.55 28.27 -5.67
C ALA A 576 -49.55 29.36 -4.59
N SER A 577 -49.03 29.03 -3.41
CA SER A 577 -48.72 29.97 -2.32
C SER A 577 -47.27 29.74 -1.90
N VAL A 578 -46.58 30.81 -1.53
CA VAL A 578 -45.25 30.73 -0.90
C VAL A 578 -45.42 30.68 0.61
N VAL A 579 -44.65 29.83 1.30
CA VAL A 579 -44.61 29.77 2.77
C VAL A 579 -43.25 30.30 3.23
N THR A 580 -43.26 31.33 4.07
CA THR A 580 -42.07 31.96 4.66
C THR A 580 -42.30 32.17 6.14
N ASN A 581 -41.34 31.85 7.00
CA ASN A 581 -41.47 31.97 8.46
C ASN A 581 -42.71 31.24 9.04
N GLN A 582 -43.09 30.10 8.45
CA GLN A 582 -44.33 29.35 8.75
C GLN A 582 -45.66 30.06 8.36
N GLU A 583 -45.60 31.29 7.85
CA GLU A 583 -46.77 32.01 7.33
C GLU A 583 -46.98 31.71 5.84
N MET A 584 -48.22 31.48 5.44
CA MET A 584 -48.60 31.21 4.05
C MET A 584 -49.09 32.49 3.37
N LEU A 585 -48.38 32.91 2.32
CA LEU A 585 -48.73 34.09 1.52
C LEU A 585 -49.93 33.82 0.61
N GLN A 586 -50.55 34.91 0.13
CA GLN A 586 -51.71 34.86 -0.76
C GLN A 586 -51.45 33.98 -2.00
N SER A 587 -52.44 33.17 -2.36
CA SER A 587 -52.34 32.29 -3.52
C SER A 587 -52.38 33.08 -4.83
N PHE A 588 -51.46 32.73 -5.73
CA PHE A 588 -51.39 33.27 -7.09
C PHE A 588 -51.53 32.15 -8.12
N ARG A 589 -51.93 32.52 -9.34
CA ARG A 589 -52.15 31.58 -10.44
C ARG A 589 -50.85 31.29 -11.17
N LEU A 590 -50.60 30.01 -11.47
CA LEU A 590 -49.54 29.61 -12.39
C LEU A 590 -50.05 29.64 -13.84
N PHE A 591 -49.14 29.84 -14.79
CA PHE A 591 -49.43 29.91 -16.23
C PHE A 591 -48.53 29.01 -17.09
N THR A 592 -47.34 28.68 -16.59
CA THR A 592 -46.31 27.84 -17.23
C THR A 592 -45.76 26.83 -16.24
N GLY A 593 -44.97 25.88 -16.75
CA GLY A 593 -44.14 24.99 -15.96
C GLY A 593 -44.77 23.66 -15.55
N CYS A 594 -43.93 22.65 -15.41
CA CYS A 594 -44.21 21.35 -14.82
C CYS A 594 -44.09 21.45 -13.29
N ARG A 595 -45.14 21.06 -12.54
CA ARG A 595 -45.13 21.11 -11.06
C ARG A 595 -44.04 20.23 -10.43
N GLN A 596 -43.05 20.84 -9.79
CA GLN A 596 -42.07 20.14 -8.97
C GLN A 596 -42.78 19.34 -7.86
N GLY A 597 -42.29 18.13 -7.57
CA GLY A 597 -42.92 17.19 -6.62
C GLY A 597 -44.16 16.45 -7.14
N CYS A 598 -44.71 16.81 -8.32
CA CYS A 598 -45.81 16.06 -8.93
C CYS A 598 -45.27 14.81 -9.67
N PRO A 599 -45.76 13.58 -9.40
CA PRO A 599 -45.18 12.36 -9.97
C PRO A 599 -45.13 12.27 -11.50
N ILE A 600 -46.04 12.95 -12.21
CA ILE A 600 -46.12 12.93 -13.68
C ILE A 600 -45.26 14.02 -14.35
N SER A 601 -44.87 15.06 -13.60
CA SER A 601 -44.15 16.22 -14.14
C SER A 601 -42.78 15.91 -14.74
N PRO A 602 -41.94 15.01 -14.18
CA PRO A 602 -40.68 14.63 -14.82
C PRO A 602 -40.87 13.97 -16.19
N ALA A 603 -41.89 13.10 -16.34
CA ALA A 603 -42.20 12.46 -17.61
C ALA A 603 -42.74 13.47 -18.65
N LEU A 604 -43.60 14.41 -18.22
CA LEU A 604 -44.08 15.49 -19.08
C LEU A 604 -42.95 16.42 -19.54
N PHE A 605 -42.00 16.74 -18.65
CA PHE A 605 -40.83 17.55 -18.99
C PHE A 605 -39.92 16.83 -20.00
N ALA A 606 -39.61 15.55 -19.79
CA ALA A 606 -38.84 14.74 -20.73
C ALA A 606 -39.50 14.67 -22.12
N ILE A 607 -40.82 14.44 -22.18
CA ILE A 607 -41.59 14.45 -23.42
C ILE A 607 -41.55 15.83 -24.10
N ALA A 608 -41.64 16.92 -23.33
CA ALA A 608 -41.57 18.28 -23.86
C ALA A 608 -40.18 18.65 -24.42
N MET A 609 -39.10 18.05 -23.91
CA MET A 609 -37.73 18.22 -24.40
C MET A 609 -37.37 17.35 -25.60
N GLU A 610 -38.02 16.19 -25.79
CA GLU A 610 -37.69 15.25 -26.86
C GLU A 610 -37.75 15.83 -28.30
N PRO A 611 -38.63 16.80 -28.64
CA PRO A 611 -38.57 17.48 -29.95
C PRO A 611 -37.27 18.26 -30.20
N LEU A 612 -36.70 18.90 -29.17
CA LEU A 612 -35.37 19.54 -29.25
C LEU A 612 -34.30 18.49 -29.52
N ALA A 613 -34.30 17.42 -28.73
CA ALA A 613 -33.36 16.32 -28.84
C ALA A 613 -33.40 15.65 -30.22
N THR A 614 -34.61 15.36 -30.72
CA THR A 614 -34.85 14.79 -32.04
C THR A 614 -34.33 15.72 -33.14
N ARG A 615 -34.58 17.04 -33.05
CA ARG A 615 -34.13 17.99 -34.07
C ARG A 615 -32.61 18.13 -34.09
N ILE A 616 -31.94 18.12 -32.93
CA ILE A 616 -30.47 18.13 -32.83
C ILE A 616 -29.88 16.85 -33.43
N ARG A 617 -30.39 15.67 -33.06
CA ARG A 617 -29.94 14.38 -33.62
C ARG A 617 -30.08 14.34 -35.15
N ALA A 618 -31.19 14.83 -35.68
CA ALA A 618 -31.51 14.80 -37.11
C ALA A 618 -30.90 15.95 -37.95
N CYS A 619 -30.27 16.95 -37.36
CA CYS A 619 -29.68 18.06 -38.11
C CYS A 619 -28.31 17.65 -38.67
N ALA A 620 -28.16 17.67 -40.00
CA ALA A 620 -26.89 17.32 -40.66
C ALA A 620 -25.80 18.37 -40.40
N ASP A 621 -26.18 19.65 -40.34
CA ASP A 621 -25.28 20.80 -40.14
C ASP A 621 -24.69 20.87 -38.72
N ILE A 622 -25.31 20.17 -37.76
CA ILE A 622 -24.76 19.94 -36.42
C ILE A 622 -23.96 18.64 -36.51
N ALA A 623 -22.66 18.74 -36.76
CA ALA A 623 -21.78 17.59 -36.84
C ALA A 623 -21.39 17.08 -35.43
N SER A 624 -21.19 15.77 -35.35
CA SER A 624 -20.51 15.09 -34.27
C SER A 624 -19.65 13.99 -34.86
N ASP A 625 -18.62 13.59 -34.13
CA ASP A 625 -17.79 12.48 -34.55
C ASP A 625 -18.57 11.17 -34.61
N LYS A 626 -18.08 10.31 -35.49
CA LYS A 626 -18.66 8.99 -35.75
C LYS A 626 -17.82 7.95 -35.05
N ILE A 627 -18.41 7.29 -34.05
CA ILE A 627 -17.84 6.09 -33.46
C ILE A 627 -18.43 4.91 -34.25
N LYS A 628 -17.67 4.44 -35.25
CA LYS A 628 -18.15 3.55 -36.33
C LYS A 628 -19.42 4.14 -37.00
N ASP A 629 -20.53 3.41 -37.02
CA ASP A 629 -21.78 3.82 -37.66
C ASP A 629 -22.66 4.73 -36.78
N THR A 630 -22.26 5.02 -35.53
CA THR A 630 -23.12 5.73 -34.56
C THR A 630 -22.63 7.16 -34.33
N GLN A 631 -23.55 8.12 -34.44
CA GLN A 631 -23.33 9.52 -34.04
C GLN A 631 -24.01 9.82 -32.71
N HIS A 632 -23.23 10.27 -31.73
CA HIS A 632 -23.74 10.71 -30.42
C HIS A 632 -23.66 12.24 -30.32
N LYS A 633 -24.77 12.93 -30.62
CA LYS A 633 -24.83 14.42 -30.62
C LYS A 633 -25.28 15.04 -29.29
N ILE A 634 -26.08 14.30 -28.51
CA ILE A 634 -26.77 14.82 -27.32
C ILE A 634 -27.02 13.72 -26.29
N SER A 635 -26.73 14.03 -25.02
CA SER A 635 -27.14 13.28 -23.84
C SER A 635 -28.01 14.17 -22.94
N LEU A 636 -28.99 13.57 -22.28
CA LEU A 636 -30.02 14.26 -21.49
C LEU A 636 -30.24 13.53 -20.17
N TYR A 637 -30.20 14.25 -19.06
CA TYR A 637 -30.65 13.76 -17.76
C TYR A 637 -31.51 14.81 -17.07
N ALA A 638 -32.83 14.64 -17.15
CA ALA A 638 -33.80 15.69 -16.83
C ALA A 638 -33.47 17.00 -17.59
N ASP A 639 -33.01 18.03 -16.89
CA ASP A 639 -32.63 19.34 -17.42
C ASP A 639 -31.12 19.51 -17.70
N ASP A 640 -30.26 18.60 -17.25
CA ASP A 640 -28.85 18.56 -17.66
C ASP A 640 -28.76 18.12 -19.13
N VAL A 641 -28.26 19.01 -20.01
CA VAL A 641 -28.06 18.75 -21.44
C VAL A 641 -26.56 18.78 -21.77
N LEU A 642 -26.02 17.65 -22.21
CA LEU A 642 -24.67 17.57 -22.77
C LEU A 642 -24.75 17.41 -24.29
N LEU A 643 -23.97 18.20 -25.02
CA LEU A 643 -23.81 18.11 -26.46
C LEU A 643 -22.38 17.72 -26.80
N PHE A 644 -22.21 16.85 -27.78
CA PHE A 644 -20.90 16.43 -28.28
C PHE A 644 -20.86 16.79 -29.76
N LEU A 645 -20.01 17.76 -30.09
CA LEU A 645 -19.97 18.35 -31.42
C LEU A 645 -18.55 18.26 -31.97
N SER A 646 -18.45 18.13 -33.29
CA SER A 646 -17.21 18.40 -34.00
C SER A 646 -17.39 19.46 -35.07
N LYS A 647 -16.27 20.03 -35.53
CA LYS A 647 -16.22 21.21 -36.42
C LYS A 647 -17.03 22.38 -35.81
N PRO A 648 -16.64 22.89 -34.63
CA PRO A 648 -17.44 23.85 -33.84
C PRO A 648 -17.82 25.10 -34.63
N LYS A 649 -16.95 25.60 -35.52
CA LYS A 649 -17.23 26.72 -36.43
C LYS A 649 -18.50 26.55 -37.27
N THR A 650 -18.75 25.34 -37.78
CA THR A 650 -19.93 25.04 -38.60
C THR A 650 -21.08 24.49 -37.78
N SER A 651 -20.81 23.78 -36.67
CA SER A 651 -21.83 23.10 -35.86
C SER A 651 -22.52 23.98 -34.81
N ILE A 652 -21.82 24.98 -34.24
CA ILE A 652 -22.39 25.84 -33.19
C ILE A 652 -23.44 26.84 -33.72
N PRO A 653 -23.24 27.54 -34.86
CA PRO A 653 -24.26 28.46 -35.39
C PRO A 653 -25.65 27.84 -35.66
N PRO A 654 -25.79 26.66 -36.32
CA PRO A 654 -27.10 26.03 -36.51
C PRO A 654 -27.70 25.52 -35.19
N LEU A 655 -26.87 25.07 -34.24
CA LEU A 655 -27.32 24.73 -32.89
C LEU A 655 -27.93 25.93 -32.16
N LEU A 656 -27.25 27.09 -32.16
CA LEU A 656 -27.74 28.31 -31.50
C LEU A 656 -29.07 28.78 -32.11
N ASN A 657 -29.22 28.72 -33.43
CA ASN A 657 -30.47 29.03 -34.12
C ASN A 657 -31.61 28.06 -33.73
N LEU A 658 -31.29 26.77 -33.59
CA LEU A 658 -32.24 25.74 -33.16
C LEU A 658 -32.68 26.00 -31.70
N ILE A 659 -31.75 26.27 -30.78
CA ILE A 659 -32.05 26.65 -29.39
C ILE A 659 -32.90 27.92 -29.32
N HIS A 660 -32.55 28.96 -30.09
CA HIS A 660 -33.31 30.22 -30.15
C HIS A 660 -34.75 29.98 -30.63
N THR A 661 -34.92 29.18 -31.71
CA THR A 661 -36.24 28.79 -32.23
C THR A 661 -37.04 28.00 -31.19
N PHE A 662 -36.38 27.06 -30.50
CA PHE A 662 -36.98 26.26 -29.42
C PHE A 662 -37.39 27.10 -28.20
N GLY A 663 -36.83 28.30 -28.02
CA GLY A 663 -37.26 29.27 -27.01
C GLY A 663 -38.75 29.62 -27.07
N SER A 664 -39.39 29.43 -28.23
CA SER A 664 -40.84 29.55 -28.42
C SER A 664 -41.67 28.57 -27.56
N SER A 665 -41.05 27.51 -27.03
CA SER A 665 -41.65 26.57 -26.06
C SER A 665 -41.70 27.10 -24.62
N GLY A 666 -41.16 28.29 -24.37
CA GLY A 666 -40.91 28.85 -23.04
C GLY A 666 -39.56 28.45 -22.43
N TYR A 667 -38.96 27.34 -22.88
CA TYR A 667 -37.64 26.88 -22.45
C TYR A 667 -36.55 27.94 -22.72
N LYS A 668 -35.62 28.14 -21.78
CA LYS A 668 -34.57 29.15 -21.90
C LYS A 668 -33.25 28.65 -21.32
N ILE A 669 -32.17 28.85 -22.06
CA ILE A 669 -30.80 28.56 -21.61
C ILE A 669 -30.27 29.70 -20.74
N ASN A 670 -29.51 29.32 -19.72
CA ASN A 670 -28.75 30.19 -18.86
C ASN A 670 -27.29 30.29 -19.34
N TRP A 671 -27.06 31.13 -20.35
CA TRP A 671 -25.75 31.26 -21.01
C TRP A 671 -24.58 31.51 -20.05
N GLN A 672 -24.80 32.21 -18.93
CA GLN A 672 -23.76 32.49 -17.92
C GLN A 672 -23.29 31.26 -17.13
N LYS A 673 -24.06 30.16 -17.14
CA LYS A 673 -23.71 28.89 -16.50
C LYS A 673 -23.49 27.75 -17.50
N SER A 674 -23.83 27.94 -18.77
CA SER A 674 -23.57 26.96 -19.82
C SER A 674 -22.09 26.97 -20.18
N GLU A 675 -21.46 25.81 -20.12
CA GLU A 675 -20.01 25.65 -20.30
C GLU A 675 -19.69 24.98 -21.64
N LEU A 676 -18.56 25.34 -22.24
CA LEU A 676 -17.99 24.70 -23.42
C LEU A 676 -16.56 24.27 -23.10
N MET A 677 -16.22 23.01 -23.33
CA MET A 677 -14.86 22.48 -23.15
C MET A 677 -14.35 21.88 -24.47
N PRO A 678 -13.20 22.31 -25.00
CA PRO A 678 -12.55 21.62 -26.11
C PRO A 678 -11.98 20.28 -25.65
N ILE A 679 -12.11 19.25 -26.49
CA ILE A 679 -11.66 17.87 -26.20
C ILE A 679 -10.37 17.58 -26.98
N SER A 680 -10.34 17.93 -28.26
CA SER A 680 -9.16 17.84 -29.14
C SER A 680 -8.47 19.19 -29.30
N TRP A 681 -7.21 19.14 -29.75
CA TRP A 681 -6.43 20.27 -30.26
C TRP A 681 -5.98 19.94 -31.70
N PRO A 682 -5.63 20.94 -32.53
CA PRO A 682 -5.84 22.38 -32.31
C PRO A 682 -7.34 22.74 -32.38
N VAL A 683 -7.73 23.88 -31.80
CA VAL A 683 -9.08 24.48 -31.96
C VAL A 683 -8.98 26.00 -32.00
N ASP A 684 -9.83 26.64 -32.80
CA ASP A 684 -9.91 28.11 -32.83
C ASP A 684 -10.50 28.70 -31.53
N MET A 685 -9.62 29.03 -30.60
CA MET A 685 -9.96 29.66 -29.33
C MET A 685 -10.63 31.03 -29.48
N GLN A 686 -10.30 31.81 -30.52
CA GLN A 686 -10.93 33.11 -30.77
C GLN A 686 -12.41 32.93 -31.16
N PHE A 687 -12.71 31.94 -32.00
CA PHE A 687 -14.08 31.55 -32.29
C PHE A 687 -14.80 31.04 -31.05
N LEU A 688 -14.20 30.12 -30.26
CA LEU A 688 -14.84 29.58 -29.06
C LEU A 688 -15.19 30.67 -28.04
N GLN A 689 -14.30 31.64 -27.81
CA GLN A 689 -14.53 32.80 -26.95
C GLN A 689 -15.60 33.78 -27.50
N SER A 690 -15.91 33.74 -28.80
CA SER A 690 -17.00 34.53 -29.40
C SER A 690 -18.40 33.92 -29.21
N THR A 691 -18.48 32.66 -28.75
CA THR A 691 -19.75 31.96 -28.51
C THR A 691 -20.40 32.42 -27.19
N PRO A 692 -21.72 32.22 -26.99
CA PRO A 692 -22.39 32.61 -25.74
C PRO A 692 -22.13 31.65 -24.56
N PHE A 693 -21.13 30.77 -24.65
CA PHE A 693 -20.81 29.78 -23.62
C PHE A 693 -19.62 30.24 -22.77
N ARG A 694 -19.55 29.80 -21.51
CA ARG A 694 -18.31 29.90 -20.72
C ARG A 694 -17.33 28.85 -21.20
N THR A 695 -16.30 29.25 -21.95
CA THR A 695 -15.19 28.35 -22.28
C THR A 695 -14.45 27.95 -20.99
N VAL A 696 -14.26 26.65 -20.79
CA VAL A 696 -13.45 26.05 -19.72
C VAL A 696 -12.41 25.13 -20.36
N MET A 697 -11.19 25.09 -19.83
CA MET A 697 -10.07 24.37 -20.46
C MET A 697 -9.84 22.99 -19.85
N ASP A 698 -9.92 22.88 -18.52
CA ASP A 698 -9.41 21.70 -17.80
C ASP A 698 -10.52 20.76 -17.33
N LYS A 699 -11.69 21.31 -16.98
CA LYS A 699 -12.80 20.54 -16.39
C LYS A 699 -14.15 21.27 -16.41
N PHE A 700 -15.22 20.48 -16.45
CA PHE A 700 -16.60 20.90 -16.15
C PHE A 700 -17.23 19.95 -15.12
N THR A 701 -18.41 20.29 -14.57
CA THR A 701 -19.14 19.39 -13.65
C THR A 701 -20.47 18.98 -14.24
N SER A 702 -20.77 17.67 -14.25
CA SER A 702 -22.06 17.12 -14.67
C SER A 702 -22.48 15.97 -13.76
N LEU A 703 -23.77 15.93 -13.36
CA LEU A 703 -24.33 14.91 -12.46
C LEU A 703 -23.54 14.70 -11.14
N GLY A 704 -22.83 15.73 -10.67
CA GLY A 704 -22.00 15.68 -9.45
C GLY A 704 -20.67 14.93 -9.61
N ILE A 705 -20.26 14.63 -10.85
CA ILE A 705 -18.92 14.20 -11.27
C ILE A 705 -18.21 15.40 -11.92
N VAL A 706 -16.97 15.65 -11.53
CA VAL A 706 -16.08 16.57 -12.23
C VAL A 706 -15.49 15.80 -13.40
N VAL A 707 -15.76 16.24 -14.63
CA VAL A 707 -15.16 15.66 -15.84
C VAL A 707 -13.96 16.52 -16.20
N THR A 708 -12.77 15.94 -16.09
CA THR A 708 -11.51 16.56 -16.51
C THR A 708 -11.23 16.27 -17.99
N ARG A 709 -10.42 17.12 -18.63
CA ARG A 709 -9.92 16.89 -19.99
C ARG A 709 -8.97 15.70 -20.03
N ASP A 710 -7.96 15.72 -19.16
CA ASP A 710 -7.12 14.55 -18.89
C ASP A 710 -7.90 13.50 -18.08
N LEU A 711 -7.81 12.24 -18.49
CA LEU A 711 -8.46 11.10 -17.84
C LEU A 711 -7.74 10.64 -16.56
N ASP A 712 -6.47 10.96 -16.38
CA ASP A 712 -5.68 10.48 -15.24
C ASP A 712 -5.93 11.36 -14.00
N GLN A 713 -6.11 12.67 -14.20
CA GLN A 713 -6.65 13.60 -13.19
C GLN A 713 -8.10 13.29 -12.74
N LEU A 714 -8.88 12.52 -13.52
CA LEU A 714 -10.32 12.29 -13.28
C LEU A 714 -10.59 11.66 -11.90
N LEU A 715 -9.72 10.74 -11.45
CA LEU A 715 -9.83 10.12 -10.13
C LEU A 715 -9.55 11.14 -9.02
N LYS A 716 -8.44 11.89 -9.10
CA LYS A 716 -8.01 12.90 -8.11
C LYS A 716 -9.09 13.98 -7.93
N ALA A 717 -9.57 14.56 -9.04
CA ALA A 717 -10.59 15.61 -9.08
C ALA A 717 -11.90 15.23 -8.38
N ASN A 718 -12.31 13.96 -8.46
CA ASN A 718 -13.52 13.47 -7.82
C ASN A 718 -13.30 12.92 -6.40
N TRP A 719 -12.16 12.28 -6.15
CA TRP A 719 -11.91 11.55 -4.91
C TRP A 719 -11.67 12.47 -3.72
N ASP A 720 -10.77 13.45 -3.85
CA ASP A 720 -10.32 14.24 -2.71
C ASP A 720 -11.44 15.13 -2.15
N MET A 721 -12.33 15.63 -3.01
CA MET A 721 -13.56 16.30 -2.57
C MET A 721 -14.48 15.38 -1.76
N LYS A 722 -14.62 14.10 -2.13
CA LYS A 722 -15.41 13.15 -1.31
C LYS A 722 -14.68 12.74 -0.02
N ILE A 723 -13.35 12.70 0.00
CA ILE A 723 -12.55 12.47 1.22
C ILE A 723 -12.68 13.66 2.19
N TYR A 724 -12.63 14.89 1.69
CA TYR A 724 -12.86 16.09 2.50
C TYR A 724 -14.27 16.08 3.11
N GLN A 725 -15.30 15.83 2.28
CA GLN A 725 -16.66 15.66 2.77
C GLN A 725 -16.79 14.49 3.75
N LEU A 726 -16.07 13.38 3.57
CA LEU A 726 -16.06 12.25 4.50
C LEU A 726 -15.56 12.67 5.89
N LYS A 727 -14.43 13.40 5.95
CA LYS A 727 -13.89 13.94 7.22
C LYS A 727 -14.96 14.79 7.93
N GLN A 728 -15.51 15.80 7.24
CA GLN A 728 -16.58 16.66 7.78
C GLN A 728 -17.80 15.87 8.32
N ASN A 729 -18.30 14.88 7.56
CA ASN A 729 -19.41 14.04 8.03
C ASN A 729 -19.01 13.28 9.29
N ILE A 730 -17.83 12.66 9.31
CA ILE A 730 -17.35 11.88 10.45
C ILE A 730 -17.18 12.76 11.68
N ASP A 731 -16.66 13.98 11.54
CA ASP A 731 -16.48 14.90 12.65
C ASP A 731 -17.83 15.36 13.22
N PHE A 732 -18.84 15.58 12.37
CA PHE A 732 -20.22 15.74 12.83
C PHE A 732 -20.75 14.50 13.57
N TRP A 733 -20.61 13.29 13.00
CA TRP A 733 -21.09 12.04 13.62
C TRP A 733 -20.33 11.67 14.91
N LYS A 734 -19.08 12.13 15.11
CA LYS A 734 -18.31 11.97 16.35
C LYS A 734 -18.94 12.73 17.53
N THR A 735 -19.61 13.86 17.28
CA THR A 735 -20.27 14.65 18.35
C THR A 735 -21.44 13.93 19.01
N LEU A 736 -22.01 12.92 18.35
CA LEU A 736 -23.18 12.19 18.83
C LEU A 736 -22.76 10.97 19.66
N PRO A 737 -23.42 10.67 20.80
CA PRO A 737 -23.09 9.53 21.67
C PRO A 737 -23.62 8.19 21.10
N ILE A 738 -23.13 7.82 19.92
CA ILE A 738 -23.54 6.64 19.15
C ILE A 738 -22.65 5.42 19.42
N SER A 739 -23.27 4.24 19.49
CA SER A 739 -22.55 2.98 19.73
C SER A 739 -21.77 2.53 18.49
N LEU A 740 -20.88 1.53 18.63
CA LEU A 740 -20.20 0.87 17.52
C LEU A 740 -21.15 0.51 16.37
N VAL A 741 -22.31 -0.08 16.69
CA VAL A 741 -23.34 -0.43 15.69
C VAL A 741 -23.98 0.82 15.07
N GLY A 742 -24.17 1.89 15.85
CA GLY A 742 -24.60 3.19 15.35
C GLY A 742 -23.61 3.79 14.34
N ARG A 743 -22.30 3.72 14.62
CA ARG A 743 -21.24 4.18 13.72
C ARG A 743 -21.15 3.35 12.44
N ILE A 744 -21.26 2.02 12.54
CA ILE A 744 -21.38 1.12 11.37
C ILE A 744 -22.59 1.52 10.51
N ASN A 745 -23.74 1.82 11.12
CA ASN A 745 -24.92 2.27 10.38
C ASN A 745 -24.72 3.66 9.76
N ALA A 746 -24.06 4.61 10.44
CA ALA A 746 -23.74 5.93 9.86
C ALA A 746 -22.85 5.79 8.60
N ILE A 747 -21.82 4.93 8.65
CA ILE A 747 -20.98 4.61 7.48
C ILE A 747 -21.84 4.04 6.34
N LYS A 748 -22.76 3.11 6.64
CA LYS A 748 -23.67 2.51 5.64
C LYS A 748 -24.63 3.51 4.99
N MET A 749 -25.17 4.44 5.77
CA MET A 749 -26.23 5.34 5.32
C MET A 749 -25.69 6.62 4.67
N VAL A 750 -24.52 7.10 5.09
CA VAL A 750 -23.98 8.41 4.67
C VAL A 750 -22.73 8.29 3.81
N VAL A 751 -21.82 7.37 4.15
CA VAL A 751 -20.50 7.26 3.49
C VAL A 751 -20.56 6.35 2.28
N LEU A 752 -21.03 5.11 2.47
CA LEU A 752 -21.08 4.10 1.41
C LEU A 752 -21.79 4.61 0.13
N PRO A 753 -22.98 5.25 0.18
CA PRO A 753 -23.66 5.67 -1.05
C PRO A 753 -22.88 6.70 -1.87
N ARG A 754 -22.09 7.58 -1.22
CA ARG A 754 -21.30 8.61 -1.91
C ARG A 754 -20.11 8.00 -2.67
N PHE A 755 -19.39 7.07 -2.05
CA PHE A 755 -18.29 6.37 -2.72
C PHE A 755 -18.79 5.32 -3.72
N LEU A 756 -19.91 4.65 -3.44
CA LEU A 756 -20.55 3.72 -4.37
C LEU A 756 -21.06 4.42 -5.63
N TYR A 757 -21.43 5.69 -5.56
CA TYR A 757 -21.70 6.50 -6.75
C TYR A 757 -20.43 6.66 -7.62
N LEU A 758 -19.30 7.11 -7.02
CA LEU A 758 -18.02 7.19 -7.74
C LEU A 758 -17.60 5.84 -8.34
N PHE A 759 -17.71 4.74 -7.59
CA PHE A 759 -17.36 3.39 -8.07
C PHE A 759 -18.17 2.90 -9.27
N GLN A 760 -19.33 3.50 -9.56
CA GLN A 760 -20.17 3.17 -10.71
C GLN A 760 -20.02 4.15 -11.88
N CYS A 761 -19.44 5.34 -11.64
CA CYS A 761 -19.36 6.41 -12.63
C CYS A 761 -17.92 6.69 -13.12
N LEU A 762 -16.90 6.38 -12.33
CA LEU A 762 -15.50 6.61 -12.71
C LEU A 762 -14.91 5.35 -13.38
N PRO A 763 -14.41 5.45 -14.62
CA PRO A 763 -13.79 4.33 -15.34
C PRO A 763 -12.29 4.15 -15.01
N ASN A 764 -11.79 4.76 -13.92
CA ASN A 764 -10.38 4.67 -13.52
C ASN A 764 -10.11 3.45 -12.64
N PHE A 765 -8.92 2.88 -12.78
CA PHE A 765 -8.38 1.95 -11.79
C PHE A 765 -8.07 2.69 -10.48
N ILE A 766 -8.74 2.32 -9.37
CA ILE A 766 -8.49 2.88 -8.04
C ILE A 766 -7.37 2.10 -7.33
N PRO A 767 -6.22 2.73 -7.01
CA PRO A 767 -5.10 2.08 -6.31
C PRO A 767 -5.42 1.68 -4.86
N GLN A 768 -4.63 0.78 -4.29
CA GLN A 768 -4.82 0.31 -2.91
C GLN A 768 -4.63 1.41 -1.86
N SER A 769 -3.79 2.42 -2.14
CA SER A 769 -3.57 3.61 -1.29
C SER A 769 -4.85 4.41 -1.05
N TYR A 770 -5.71 4.55 -2.05
CA TYR A 770 -7.01 5.23 -1.95
C TYR A 770 -7.94 4.52 -0.95
N PHE A 771 -7.96 3.18 -0.97
CA PHE A 771 -8.69 2.40 0.03
C PHE A 771 -8.03 2.45 1.42
N LYS A 772 -6.69 2.52 1.52
CA LYS A 772 -5.99 2.78 2.80
C LYS A 772 -6.38 4.16 3.37
N LYS A 773 -6.48 5.21 2.55
CA LYS A 773 -6.90 6.59 2.92
C LYS A 773 -8.36 6.65 3.41
N LEU A 774 -9.25 5.85 2.82
CA LEU A 774 -10.62 5.66 3.36
C LEU A 774 -10.60 4.98 4.74
N ASP A 775 -9.77 3.94 4.88
CA ASP A 775 -9.73 3.10 6.05
C ASP A 775 -9.06 3.78 7.26
N SER A 776 -8.05 4.63 7.05
CA SER A 776 -7.44 5.46 8.10
C SER A 776 -8.39 6.51 8.65
N ILE A 777 -9.39 6.96 7.87
CA ILE A 777 -10.42 7.89 8.32
C ILE A 777 -11.58 7.15 9.02
N VAL A 778 -12.01 6.01 8.46
CA VAL A 778 -13.18 5.26 8.95
C VAL A 778 -12.87 4.45 10.22
N THR A 779 -11.65 3.94 10.38
CA THR A 779 -11.29 3.04 11.49
C THR A 779 -11.21 3.74 12.86
N PRO A 780 -10.58 4.92 13.01
CA PRO A 780 -10.60 5.66 14.27
C PRO A 780 -12.02 6.07 14.68
N PHE A 781 -12.83 6.54 13.72
CA PHE A 781 -14.25 6.81 13.94
C PHE A 781 -14.98 5.57 14.46
N LEU A 782 -14.85 4.43 13.77
CA LEU A 782 -15.48 3.17 14.15
C LEU A 782 -15.18 2.78 15.61
N TRP A 783 -13.94 3.01 16.08
CA TRP A 783 -13.46 2.58 17.38
C TRP A 783 -13.43 3.63 18.49
N ASP A 784 -13.85 4.88 18.25
CA ASP A 784 -13.77 5.98 19.24
C ASP A 784 -12.34 6.44 19.52
N ASN A 785 -11.47 6.38 18.51
CA ASN A 785 -10.01 6.52 18.62
C ASN A 785 -9.35 5.53 19.61
N LYS A 786 -10.02 4.42 19.95
CA LYS A 786 -9.50 3.35 20.81
C LYS A 786 -8.95 2.20 19.95
N ALA A 787 -8.06 1.39 20.52
CA ALA A 787 -7.54 0.20 19.86
C ALA A 787 -8.66 -0.76 19.38
N ALA A 788 -8.52 -1.28 18.17
CA ALA A 788 -9.47 -2.21 17.57
C ALA A 788 -9.48 -3.54 18.32
N ARG A 789 -10.64 -3.95 18.85
CA ARG A 789 -10.76 -5.19 19.65
C ARG A 789 -11.10 -6.44 18.85
N ILE A 790 -11.43 -6.28 17.57
CA ILE A 790 -11.72 -7.38 16.65
C ILE A 790 -11.36 -6.94 15.23
N SER A 791 -10.97 -7.89 14.37
CA SER A 791 -10.54 -7.55 13.02
C SER A 791 -11.66 -6.91 12.20
N LYS A 792 -11.28 -5.99 11.30
CA LYS A 792 -12.23 -5.35 10.39
C LYS A 792 -12.92 -6.37 9.47
N LYS A 793 -12.17 -7.38 8.98
CA LYS A 793 -12.70 -8.50 8.18
C LYS A 793 -13.90 -9.16 8.89
N HIS A 794 -13.78 -9.40 10.20
CA HIS A 794 -14.87 -9.93 11.03
C HIS A 794 -16.08 -9.00 11.08
N LEU A 795 -15.90 -7.70 11.27
CA LEU A 795 -17.02 -6.74 11.28
C LEU A 795 -17.77 -6.64 9.94
N CYS A 796 -17.10 -6.96 8.82
CA CYS A 796 -17.65 -6.80 7.47
C CYS A 796 -18.73 -7.83 7.08
N LYS A 797 -18.71 -9.05 7.62
CA LYS A 797 -19.68 -10.12 7.31
C LYS A 797 -21.09 -9.82 7.81
N TYR A 798 -22.09 -10.53 7.26
CA TYR A 798 -23.50 -10.28 7.50
C TYR A 798 -23.95 -10.35 8.97
N LYS A 799 -25.10 -9.71 9.22
CA LYS A 799 -25.82 -9.81 10.50
C LYS A 799 -26.39 -11.20 10.79
N ILE A 800 -26.68 -11.99 9.76
CA ILE A 800 -27.22 -13.35 9.94
C ILE A 800 -26.15 -14.32 10.49
N GLU A 801 -24.89 -14.14 10.11
CA GLU A 801 -23.71 -14.81 10.68
C GLU A 801 -23.27 -14.19 12.04
N GLY A 802 -24.18 -13.52 12.76
CA GLY A 802 -23.89 -12.92 14.06
C GLY A 802 -22.98 -11.68 14.07
N ARG A 803 -22.66 -11.08 12.91
CA ARG A 803 -21.74 -9.92 12.82
C ARG A 803 -22.52 -8.62 12.51
N PHE A 804 -21.89 -7.56 11.98
CA PHE A 804 -22.56 -6.24 11.80
C PHE A 804 -22.65 -5.72 10.35
N GLY A 805 -21.96 -6.37 9.41
CA GLY A 805 -22.02 -6.08 7.97
C GLY A 805 -21.31 -4.80 7.55
N LEU A 806 -20.25 -4.37 8.25
CA LEU A 806 -19.50 -3.14 7.93
C LEU A 806 -19.13 -3.09 6.42
N PRO A 807 -19.33 -1.97 5.71
CA PRO A 807 -19.02 -1.93 4.29
C PRO A 807 -17.54 -2.16 4.00
N HIS A 808 -17.26 -3.09 3.09
CA HIS A 808 -15.92 -3.29 2.55
C HIS A 808 -15.78 -2.54 1.22
N PHE A 809 -15.29 -1.30 1.26
CA PHE A 809 -15.27 -0.40 0.09
C PHE A 809 -14.67 -1.02 -1.18
N LYS A 810 -13.53 -1.72 -1.07
CA LYS A 810 -12.90 -2.41 -2.21
C LYS A 810 -13.79 -3.47 -2.87
N LEU A 811 -14.58 -4.24 -2.10
CA LEU A 811 -15.51 -5.22 -2.66
C LEU A 811 -16.72 -4.55 -3.29
N TYR A 812 -17.18 -3.40 -2.78
CA TYR A 812 -18.23 -2.62 -3.43
C TYR A 812 -17.77 -2.02 -4.76
N TYR A 813 -16.53 -1.55 -4.82
CA TYR A 813 -15.87 -1.12 -6.06
C TYR A 813 -15.74 -2.28 -7.07
N TRP A 814 -15.25 -3.44 -6.63
CA TRP A 814 -15.21 -4.64 -7.46
C TRP A 814 -16.60 -5.11 -7.91
N ALA A 815 -17.61 -5.05 -7.05
CA ALA A 815 -18.99 -5.39 -7.41
C ALA A 815 -19.61 -4.44 -8.44
N ALA A 816 -19.29 -3.14 -8.38
CA ALA A 816 -19.69 -2.18 -9.40
C ALA A 816 -19.05 -2.50 -10.76
N ASN A 817 -17.76 -2.83 -10.77
CA ASN A 817 -17.03 -3.23 -11.99
C ASN A 817 -17.47 -4.61 -12.53
N LEU A 818 -17.82 -5.57 -11.66
CA LEU A 818 -18.44 -6.83 -12.09
C LEU A 818 -19.78 -6.63 -12.78
N ASN A 819 -20.52 -5.57 -12.43
CA ASN A 819 -21.77 -5.23 -13.11
C ASN A 819 -21.49 -4.79 -14.56
N ILE A 820 -20.39 -4.06 -14.81
CA ILE A 820 -19.91 -3.70 -16.17
C ILE A 820 -19.52 -4.97 -16.94
N VAL A 821 -18.72 -5.87 -16.35
CA VAL A 821 -18.36 -7.16 -16.96
C VAL A 821 -19.59 -8.03 -17.24
N SER A 822 -20.66 -7.91 -16.43
CA SER A 822 -21.93 -8.61 -16.66
C SER A 822 -22.69 -8.06 -17.88
N PHE A 823 -22.63 -6.75 -18.14
CA PHE A 823 -23.11 -6.15 -19.40
C PHE A 823 -22.29 -6.64 -20.60
N TRP A 824 -20.95 -6.68 -20.48
CA TRP A 824 -20.09 -7.23 -21.54
C TRP A 824 -20.55 -8.64 -21.90
N ARG A 825 -20.74 -9.53 -20.92
CA ARG A 825 -21.21 -10.91 -21.11
C ARG A 825 -22.55 -10.99 -21.84
N GLU A 826 -23.56 -10.22 -21.41
CA GLU A 826 -24.89 -10.23 -22.06
C GLU A 826 -24.91 -9.58 -23.46
N SER A 827 -23.83 -8.89 -23.86
CA SER A 827 -23.71 -8.25 -25.18
C SER A 827 -23.55 -9.26 -26.35
N LEU A 828 -23.38 -10.55 -26.04
CA LEU A 828 -23.48 -11.67 -26.98
C LEU A 828 -24.68 -12.56 -26.62
N PRO A 829 -25.59 -12.91 -27.56
CA PRO A 829 -26.34 -12.08 -28.51
C PRO A 829 -27.75 -11.71 -27.96
N ALA A 830 -27.92 -11.62 -26.64
CA ALA A 830 -29.25 -11.62 -26.00
C ALA A 830 -29.99 -10.27 -26.02
N MET A 831 -29.26 -9.14 -25.99
CA MET A 831 -29.87 -7.81 -26.11
C MET A 831 -30.09 -7.42 -27.56
N ARG A 832 -31.28 -6.90 -27.88
CA ARG A 832 -31.47 -6.15 -29.14
C ARG A 832 -30.62 -4.90 -29.08
N GLN A 833 -30.04 -4.49 -30.21
CA GLN A 833 -29.14 -3.32 -30.29
C GLN A 833 -29.78 -2.02 -29.76
N LYS A 834 -31.11 -1.89 -29.86
CA LYS A 834 -31.90 -0.78 -29.31
C LYS A 834 -31.96 -0.74 -27.77
N ASP A 835 -31.74 -1.88 -27.12
CA ASP A 835 -31.85 -2.06 -25.67
C ASP A 835 -30.47 -1.95 -24.97
N MET A 836 -29.36 -1.86 -25.72
CA MET A 836 -28.00 -1.74 -25.18
C MET A 836 -27.63 -0.28 -24.81
N PRO A 837 -26.93 -0.04 -23.68
CA PRO A 837 -26.41 1.29 -23.33
C PRO A 837 -25.40 1.82 -24.36
N ALA A 838 -25.39 3.14 -24.57
CA ALA A 838 -24.47 3.79 -25.52
C ALA A 838 -22.99 3.52 -25.20
N TRP A 839 -22.59 3.54 -23.92
CA TRP A 839 -21.22 3.24 -23.50
C TRP A 839 -20.79 1.81 -23.90
N LEU A 840 -21.69 0.83 -23.82
CA LEU A 840 -21.40 -0.55 -24.19
C LEU A 840 -21.18 -0.68 -25.71
N LEU A 841 -21.92 0.10 -26.51
CA LEU A 841 -21.72 0.16 -27.97
C LEU A 841 -20.37 0.83 -28.33
N ILE A 842 -19.95 1.84 -27.58
CA ILE A 842 -18.65 2.51 -27.76
C ILE A 842 -17.50 1.55 -27.41
N GLU A 843 -17.59 0.84 -26.28
CA GLU A 843 -16.60 -0.17 -25.89
C GLU A 843 -16.55 -1.34 -26.88
N GLN A 844 -17.70 -1.85 -27.33
CA GLN A 844 -17.77 -2.83 -28.42
C GLN A 844 -17.19 -2.29 -29.74
N ALA A 845 -17.25 -0.97 -29.96
CA ALA A 845 -16.68 -0.34 -31.14
C ALA A 845 -15.15 -0.31 -31.08
N SER A 846 -14.54 -0.04 -29.92
CA SER A 846 -13.09 -0.09 -29.73
C SER A 846 -12.50 -1.48 -30.00
N CYS A 847 -13.22 -2.55 -29.63
CA CYS A 847 -12.79 -3.93 -29.86
C CYS A 847 -12.86 -4.34 -31.35
N GLN A 848 -11.77 -4.15 -32.10
CA GLN A 848 -11.76 -4.47 -33.54
C GLN A 848 -11.49 -5.96 -33.85
N ARG A 849 -10.58 -6.62 -33.12
CA ARG A 849 -10.11 -7.99 -33.40
C ARG A 849 -10.62 -9.06 -32.42
N SER A 850 -11.53 -8.70 -31.51
CA SER A 850 -12.06 -9.59 -30.44
C SER A 850 -13.43 -9.10 -29.98
N SER A 851 -14.15 -9.89 -29.21
CA SER A 851 -15.35 -9.47 -28.47
C SER A 851 -15.03 -9.09 -27.01
N LEU A 852 -15.81 -8.18 -26.41
CA LEU A 852 -15.63 -7.78 -24.99
C LEU A 852 -15.61 -8.99 -24.02
N PRO A 853 -16.48 -10.03 -24.13
CA PRO A 853 -16.40 -11.20 -23.25
C PRO A 853 -15.19 -12.11 -23.47
N ALA A 854 -14.51 -11.97 -24.61
CA ALA A 854 -13.26 -12.68 -24.84
C ALA A 854 -12.06 -11.94 -24.23
N LEU A 855 -12.12 -10.62 -24.01
CA LEU A 855 -10.98 -9.81 -23.59
C LEU A 855 -10.40 -10.23 -22.23
N LYS A 856 -9.07 -10.33 -22.20
CA LYS A 856 -8.27 -10.87 -21.06
C LYS A 856 -7.00 -10.07 -20.76
N LYS A 857 -6.48 -9.33 -21.76
CA LYS A 857 -5.32 -8.43 -21.71
C LYS A 857 -5.66 -7.17 -22.52
N SER A 858 -5.01 -6.05 -22.19
CA SER A 858 -5.14 -4.76 -22.90
C SER A 858 -4.53 -4.74 -24.30
N THR A 859 -3.69 -5.71 -24.65
CA THR A 859 -2.98 -5.83 -25.95
C THR A 859 -3.88 -5.95 -27.20
N TYR A 860 -5.20 -5.88 -27.05
CA TYR A 860 -6.19 -5.96 -28.13
C TYR A 860 -7.12 -4.73 -28.20
N ASP A 861 -6.94 -3.74 -27.32
CA ASP A 861 -7.75 -2.53 -27.28
C ASP A 861 -7.00 -1.39 -26.56
N SER A 862 -6.83 -0.23 -27.20
CA SER A 862 -6.18 0.95 -26.63
C SER A 862 -7.10 1.82 -25.75
N ASN A 863 -8.39 1.49 -25.65
CA ASN A 863 -9.34 2.24 -24.85
C ASN A 863 -9.04 2.12 -23.34
N ARG A 864 -8.58 3.22 -22.72
CA ARG A 864 -8.23 3.30 -21.30
C ARG A 864 -9.33 2.76 -20.37
N VAL A 865 -10.62 2.92 -20.69
CA VAL A 865 -11.76 2.40 -19.90
C VAL A 865 -11.79 0.86 -19.89
N ILE A 866 -11.58 0.25 -21.06
CA ILE A 866 -11.51 -1.21 -21.22
C ILE A 866 -10.27 -1.74 -20.49
N CYS A 867 -9.12 -1.08 -20.64
CA CYS A 867 -7.88 -1.43 -19.95
C CYS A 867 -8.02 -1.41 -18.42
N HIS A 868 -8.62 -0.36 -17.85
CA HIS A 868 -8.92 -0.29 -16.42
C HIS A 868 -9.89 -1.40 -15.98
N THR A 869 -10.98 -1.61 -16.72
CA THR A 869 -11.96 -2.67 -16.42
C THR A 869 -11.31 -4.06 -16.44
N LEU A 870 -10.42 -4.33 -17.39
CA LEU A 870 -9.64 -5.57 -17.47
C LEU A 870 -8.62 -5.72 -16.34
N ARG A 871 -7.94 -4.63 -15.93
CA ARG A 871 -7.03 -4.62 -14.77
C ARG A 871 -7.77 -4.97 -13.48
N ILE A 872 -8.98 -4.43 -13.30
CA ILE A 872 -9.86 -4.72 -12.16
C ILE A 872 -10.37 -6.18 -12.23
N TRP A 873 -10.81 -6.63 -13.41
CA TRP A 873 -11.26 -8.01 -13.62
C TRP A 873 -10.14 -9.03 -13.37
N LYS A 874 -8.88 -8.74 -13.73
CA LYS A 874 -7.71 -9.58 -13.39
C LYS A 874 -7.58 -9.77 -11.88
N GLN A 875 -7.70 -8.69 -11.09
CA GLN A 875 -7.67 -8.77 -9.62
C GLN A 875 -8.81 -9.63 -9.06
N ILE A 876 -10.03 -9.48 -9.60
CA ILE A 876 -11.20 -10.21 -9.12
C ILE A 876 -11.13 -11.69 -9.49
N ARG A 877 -10.65 -12.03 -10.69
CA ARG A 877 -10.41 -13.43 -11.09
C ARG A 877 -9.41 -14.12 -10.18
N TYR A 878 -8.31 -13.45 -9.85
CA TYR A 878 -7.33 -13.95 -8.88
C TYR A 878 -7.98 -14.13 -7.50
N PHE A 879 -8.68 -13.10 -7.00
CA PHE A 879 -9.37 -13.16 -5.71
C PHE A 879 -10.42 -14.28 -5.59
N LEU A 880 -11.05 -14.69 -6.70
CA LEU A 880 -12.08 -15.75 -6.72
C LEU A 880 -11.59 -17.09 -7.27
N ASN A 881 -10.28 -17.25 -7.54
CA ASN A 881 -9.69 -18.43 -8.17
C ASN A 881 -10.37 -18.83 -9.52
N ILE A 882 -10.73 -17.84 -10.34
CA ILE A 882 -11.38 -18.03 -11.65
C ILE A 882 -10.31 -18.20 -12.76
N PRO A 883 -10.28 -19.33 -13.48
CA PRO A 883 -9.29 -19.57 -14.53
C PRO A 883 -9.46 -18.63 -15.74
N THR A 884 -8.39 -18.48 -16.52
CA THR A 884 -8.33 -17.58 -17.68
C THR A 884 -9.19 -18.05 -18.87
N ILE A 885 -9.53 -19.35 -18.94
CA ILE A 885 -10.51 -19.89 -19.88
C ILE A 885 -11.53 -20.70 -19.07
N TYR A 886 -12.81 -20.50 -19.34
CA TYR A 886 -13.91 -21.13 -18.61
C TYR A 886 -15.14 -21.31 -19.52
N ILE A 887 -16.17 -22.03 -19.06
CA ILE A 887 -17.39 -22.31 -19.83
C ILE A 887 -18.10 -21.06 -20.39
N ASP A 888 -17.97 -19.91 -19.74
CA ASP A 888 -18.57 -18.65 -20.19
C ASP A 888 -17.75 -17.89 -21.23
N SER A 889 -16.54 -18.37 -21.56
CA SER A 889 -15.77 -17.80 -22.67
C SER A 889 -16.53 -17.97 -23.99
N PRO A 890 -16.61 -16.92 -24.83
CA PRO A 890 -17.31 -17.01 -26.11
C PRO A 890 -16.58 -17.93 -27.09
N ILE A 891 -17.32 -18.55 -28.00
CA ILE A 891 -16.73 -19.36 -29.09
C ILE A 891 -16.34 -18.47 -30.27
N CYS A 892 -17.20 -17.52 -30.67
CA CYS A 892 -16.96 -16.57 -31.76
C CYS A 892 -16.16 -15.35 -31.31
N LEU A 893 -15.33 -14.76 -32.20
CA LEU A 893 -14.56 -13.52 -31.93
C LEU A 893 -13.79 -13.60 -30.61
N ASN A 894 -13.08 -14.71 -30.42
CA ASN A 894 -12.29 -14.99 -29.23
C ASN A 894 -10.82 -15.13 -29.62
N HIS A 895 -10.01 -14.11 -29.33
CA HIS A 895 -8.59 -14.08 -29.68
C HIS A 895 -7.77 -15.22 -29.03
N ALA A 896 -8.24 -15.82 -27.93
CA ALA A 896 -7.59 -17.00 -27.35
C ALA A 896 -7.81 -18.28 -28.18
N PHE A 897 -8.79 -18.28 -29.09
CA PHE A 897 -9.10 -19.37 -30.01
C PHE A 897 -9.05 -18.85 -31.46
N HIS A 898 -7.84 -18.71 -31.99
CA HIS A 898 -7.55 -18.12 -33.31
C HIS A 898 -8.50 -18.56 -34.46
N PRO A 899 -8.90 -19.84 -34.59
CA PRO A 899 -9.82 -20.25 -35.67
C PRO A 899 -11.17 -19.50 -35.68
N ALA A 900 -11.61 -18.93 -34.56
CA ALA A 900 -12.83 -18.13 -34.47
C ALA A 900 -12.65 -16.63 -34.79
N LEU A 901 -11.45 -16.22 -35.20
CA LEU A 901 -11.19 -14.95 -35.86
C LEU A 901 -11.31 -15.11 -37.38
N ASP A 902 -10.71 -16.18 -37.94
CA ASP A 902 -10.58 -16.36 -39.39
C ASP A 902 -11.79 -17.07 -40.03
N ASP A 903 -12.38 -18.06 -39.34
CA ASP A 903 -13.44 -18.90 -39.91
C ASP A 903 -14.84 -18.37 -39.54
N VAL A 904 -15.50 -17.78 -40.53
CA VAL A 904 -16.89 -17.28 -40.49
C VAL A 904 -17.89 -18.32 -39.98
N VAL A 905 -17.60 -19.62 -40.09
CA VAL A 905 -18.45 -20.70 -39.54
C VAL A 905 -18.65 -20.55 -38.02
N PHE A 906 -17.68 -20.07 -37.24
CA PHE A 906 -17.87 -19.84 -35.81
C PHE A 906 -18.81 -18.66 -35.53
N SER A 907 -18.90 -17.68 -36.43
CA SER A 907 -19.93 -16.63 -36.37
C SER A 907 -21.32 -17.17 -36.72
N GLN A 908 -21.43 -18.12 -37.66
CA GLN A 908 -22.70 -18.83 -37.94
C GLN A 908 -23.14 -19.74 -36.78
N TRP A 909 -22.21 -20.26 -35.98
CA TRP A 909 -22.54 -21.02 -34.77
C TRP A 909 -23.25 -20.14 -33.73
N ARG A 910 -22.80 -18.88 -33.58
CA ARG A 910 -23.44 -17.88 -32.70
C ARG A 910 -24.91 -17.64 -33.10
N GLU A 911 -25.20 -17.49 -34.39
CA GLU A 911 -26.56 -17.31 -34.91
C GLU A 911 -27.48 -18.50 -34.59
N LYS A 912 -26.92 -19.71 -34.50
CA LYS A 912 -27.62 -20.94 -34.13
C LYS A 912 -27.75 -21.15 -32.62
N GLY A 913 -27.26 -20.22 -31.79
CA GLY A 913 -27.32 -20.28 -30.33
C GLY A 913 -26.15 -21.02 -29.66
N LEU A 914 -25.10 -21.37 -30.40
CA LEU A 914 -23.87 -21.96 -29.87
C LEU A 914 -22.85 -20.85 -29.62
N THR A 915 -22.94 -20.22 -28.44
CA THR A 915 -22.33 -18.91 -28.15
C THR A 915 -21.13 -18.98 -27.21
N THR A 916 -21.19 -19.81 -26.17
CA THR A 916 -20.11 -19.99 -25.18
C THR A 916 -19.65 -21.44 -25.11
N ILE A 917 -18.45 -21.69 -24.58
CA ILE A 917 -17.89 -23.03 -24.40
C ILE A 917 -18.86 -23.95 -23.63
N GLY A 918 -19.59 -23.42 -22.65
CA GLY A 918 -20.58 -24.16 -21.86
C GLY A 918 -21.76 -24.70 -22.67
N ASN A 919 -22.05 -24.12 -23.84
CA ASN A 919 -23.09 -24.63 -24.74
C ASN A 919 -22.69 -25.96 -25.42
N LEU A 920 -21.40 -26.31 -25.43
CA LEU A 920 -20.88 -27.58 -25.94
C LEU A 920 -21.10 -28.76 -24.97
N TYR A 921 -21.57 -28.50 -23.75
CA TYR A 921 -21.89 -29.54 -22.77
C TYR A 921 -23.40 -29.86 -22.77
N ILE A 922 -23.73 -31.15 -22.70
CA ILE A 922 -25.10 -31.67 -22.57
C ILE A 922 -25.08 -32.65 -21.39
N ASP A 923 -26.04 -32.52 -20.47
CA ASP A 923 -26.15 -33.33 -19.25
C ASP A 923 -24.85 -33.42 -18.42
N GLY A 924 -24.07 -32.34 -18.42
CA GLY A 924 -22.80 -32.23 -17.70
C GLY A 924 -21.59 -32.85 -18.39
N GLN A 925 -21.76 -33.49 -19.55
CA GLN A 925 -20.67 -34.08 -20.34
C GLN A 925 -20.44 -33.31 -21.64
N LEU A 926 -19.20 -33.33 -22.16
CA LEU A 926 -18.87 -32.70 -23.44
C LEU A 926 -19.59 -33.45 -24.58
N ALA A 927 -20.51 -32.76 -25.26
CA ALA A 927 -21.41 -33.38 -26.21
C ALA A 927 -20.68 -33.82 -27.48
N SER A 928 -21.05 -35.00 -27.99
CA SER A 928 -20.59 -35.45 -29.30
C SER A 928 -21.09 -34.53 -30.41
N PHE A 929 -20.38 -34.52 -31.55
CA PHE A 929 -20.79 -33.73 -32.69
C PHE A 929 -22.24 -34.04 -33.14
N GLN A 930 -22.64 -35.31 -33.15
CA GLN A 930 -24.01 -35.72 -33.50
C GLN A 930 -25.07 -35.13 -32.54
N GLN A 931 -24.78 -35.07 -31.24
CA GLN A 931 -25.68 -34.44 -30.26
C GLN A 931 -25.77 -32.92 -30.49
N LEU A 932 -24.66 -32.26 -30.80
CA LEU A 932 -24.65 -30.83 -31.14
C LEU A 932 -25.34 -30.54 -32.49
N GLN A 933 -25.23 -31.43 -33.47
CA GLN A 933 -25.99 -31.35 -34.73
C GLN A 933 -27.50 -31.42 -34.46
N GLY A 934 -27.95 -32.36 -33.62
CA GLY A 934 -29.36 -32.47 -33.25
C GLY A 934 -29.89 -31.27 -32.46
N LYS A 935 -29.08 -30.69 -31.57
CA LYS A 935 -29.47 -29.56 -30.71
C LYS A 935 -29.44 -28.20 -31.40
N PHE A 936 -28.44 -27.95 -32.26
CA PHE A 936 -28.18 -26.64 -32.87
C PHE A 936 -28.30 -26.64 -34.41
N ASN A 937 -28.80 -27.72 -35.02
CA ASN A 937 -28.98 -27.87 -36.47
C ASN A 937 -27.69 -27.56 -37.28
N MET A 938 -26.57 -28.19 -36.91
CA MET A 938 -25.27 -27.96 -37.53
C MET A 938 -25.01 -28.88 -38.76
N PRO A 939 -24.49 -28.34 -39.88
CA PRO A 939 -24.07 -29.13 -41.03
C PRO A 939 -22.96 -30.14 -40.69
N THR A 940 -22.94 -31.28 -41.36
CA THR A 940 -21.89 -32.32 -41.18
C THR A 940 -20.48 -31.84 -41.52
N THR A 941 -20.36 -30.86 -42.42
CA THR A 941 -19.10 -30.18 -42.78
C THR A 941 -18.40 -29.49 -41.60
N ASN A 942 -19.13 -29.20 -40.52
CA ASN A 942 -18.59 -28.52 -39.34
C ASN A 942 -17.83 -29.47 -38.39
N PHE A 943 -17.71 -30.77 -38.71
CA PHE A 943 -17.05 -31.75 -37.84
C PHE A 943 -15.60 -31.36 -37.51
N PHE A 944 -14.82 -30.88 -38.49
CA PHE A 944 -13.45 -30.42 -38.27
C PHE A 944 -13.38 -29.23 -37.29
N ARG A 945 -14.32 -28.27 -37.40
CA ARG A 945 -14.42 -27.12 -36.48
C ARG A 945 -14.75 -27.55 -35.06
N TYR A 946 -15.59 -28.59 -34.92
CA TYR A 946 -15.83 -29.24 -33.63
C TYR A 946 -14.56 -29.89 -33.07
N LEU A 947 -13.73 -30.54 -33.90
CA LEU A 947 -12.43 -31.08 -33.45
C LEU A 947 -11.48 -29.96 -32.98
N GLN A 948 -11.44 -28.83 -33.67
CA GLN A 948 -10.61 -27.66 -33.28
C GLN A 948 -11.02 -27.11 -31.91
N ILE A 949 -12.31 -26.78 -31.69
CA ILE A 949 -12.76 -26.26 -30.39
C ILE A 949 -12.65 -27.30 -29.27
N ARG A 950 -12.87 -28.60 -29.58
CA ARG A 950 -12.66 -29.71 -28.63
C ARG A 950 -11.19 -29.81 -28.21
N ASN A 951 -10.25 -29.65 -29.14
CA ASN A 951 -8.82 -29.64 -28.81
C ASN A 951 -8.47 -28.44 -27.93
N PHE A 952 -8.95 -27.25 -28.28
CA PHE A 952 -8.77 -26.03 -27.50
C PHE A 952 -9.27 -26.18 -26.04
N ILE A 953 -10.47 -26.75 -25.86
CA ILE A 953 -11.04 -27.04 -24.54
C ILE A 953 -10.17 -28.04 -23.77
N ARG A 954 -9.72 -29.12 -24.42
CA ARG A 954 -8.82 -30.13 -23.82
C ARG A 954 -7.52 -29.53 -23.30
N THR A 955 -6.95 -28.55 -23.99
CA THR A 955 -5.69 -27.89 -23.60
C THR A 955 -5.86 -26.89 -22.45
N HIS A 956 -7.03 -26.24 -22.33
CA HIS A 956 -7.20 -25.09 -21.43
C HIS A 956 -8.17 -25.29 -20.25
N ILE A 957 -8.94 -26.39 -20.23
CA ILE A 957 -9.93 -26.67 -19.18
C ILE A 957 -9.57 -27.98 -18.46
N PRO A 958 -9.22 -27.94 -17.15
CA PRO A 958 -9.04 -29.13 -16.34
C PRO A 958 -10.28 -30.04 -16.39
N GLN A 959 -10.06 -31.36 -16.46
CA GLN A 959 -11.13 -32.37 -16.53
C GLN A 959 -12.11 -32.21 -17.73
N TYR A 960 -11.59 -31.74 -18.87
CA TYR A 960 -12.33 -31.34 -20.10
C TYR A 960 -13.58 -32.13 -20.52
N GLY A 961 -13.66 -33.44 -20.23
CA GLY A 961 -14.81 -34.29 -20.58
C GLY A 961 -16.07 -34.03 -19.74
N MET A 962 -15.91 -33.49 -18.53
CA MET A 962 -17.01 -33.05 -17.67
C MET A 962 -17.09 -31.53 -17.63
N LYS A 963 -18.29 -30.97 -17.47
CA LYS A 963 -18.49 -29.54 -17.29
C LYS A 963 -17.85 -29.14 -15.94
N PRO A 964 -16.90 -28.18 -15.90
CA PRO A 964 -16.34 -27.70 -14.65
C PRO A 964 -17.42 -27.10 -13.74
N ASN A 965 -17.49 -27.54 -12.49
CA ASN A 965 -18.40 -26.98 -11.49
C ASN A 965 -17.68 -25.86 -10.72
N SER A 966 -18.27 -24.66 -10.65
CA SER A 966 -17.79 -23.57 -9.78
C SER A 966 -18.99 -22.82 -9.20
N PRO A 967 -19.43 -23.15 -7.96
CA PRO A 967 -20.59 -22.53 -7.35
C PRO A 967 -20.50 -21.00 -7.26
N THR A 968 -19.29 -20.47 -7.05
CA THR A 968 -19.00 -19.04 -7.02
C THR A 968 -19.25 -18.39 -8.38
N LEU A 969 -18.77 -19.00 -9.47
CA LEU A 969 -18.91 -18.46 -10.81
C LEU A 969 -20.34 -18.65 -11.33
N ASP A 970 -20.97 -19.80 -11.10
CA ASP A 970 -22.40 -20.00 -11.35
C ASP A 970 -23.25 -18.91 -10.64
N SER A 971 -22.89 -18.53 -9.42
CA SER A 971 -23.55 -17.44 -8.68
C SER A 971 -23.35 -16.05 -9.32
N LEU A 972 -22.16 -15.74 -9.85
CA LEU A 972 -21.91 -14.52 -10.64
C LEU A 972 -22.69 -14.52 -11.97
N ILE A 973 -22.90 -15.70 -12.56
CA ILE A 973 -23.61 -15.87 -13.84
C ILE A 973 -25.12 -15.63 -13.67
N LEU A 974 -25.69 -16.02 -12.54
CA LEU A 974 -27.10 -15.77 -12.21
C LEU A 974 -27.42 -14.28 -12.00
N VAL A 975 -26.44 -13.41 -11.75
CA VAL A 975 -26.67 -11.97 -11.63
C VAL A 975 -26.78 -11.32 -13.01
N LYS A 976 -28.00 -10.90 -13.36
CA LYS A 976 -28.26 -10.06 -14.55
C LYS A 976 -27.99 -8.58 -14.24
N PRO A 977 -27.33 -7.82 -15.14
CA PRO A 977 -26.92 -6.43 -14.91
C PRO A 977 -28.10 -5.47 -14.72
N HIS A 978 -29.23 -5.74 -15.38
CA HIS A 978 -30.48 -4.98 -15.21
C HIS A 978 -31.31 -5.38 -13.98
N SER A 979 -30.89 -6.40 -13.21
CA SER A 979 -31.69 -6.86 -12.07
C SER A 979 -31.58 -5.91 -10.88
N LYS A 980 -32.70 -5.64 -10.21
CA LYS A 980 -32.71 -4.80 -8.99
C LYS A 980 -31.70 -5.34 -7.97
N GLY A 981 -30.76 -4.47 -7.56
CA GLY A 981 -29.70 -4.79 -6.61
C GLY A 981 -28.59 -5.68 -7.18
N SER A 982 -28.30 -5.64 -8.50
CA SER A 982 -27.22 -6.41 -9.12
C SER A 982 -25.87 -6.24 -8.40
N VAL A 983 -25.44 -4.99 -8.17
CA VAL A 983 -24.20 -4.67 -7.43
C VAL A 983 -24.22 -5.24 -6.00
N SER A 984 -25.38 -5.25 -5.33
CA SER A 984 -25.50 -5.90 -4.01
C SER A 984 -25.30 -7.41 -4.10
N LYS A 985 -25.94 -8.09 -5.06
CA LYS A 985 -25.75 -9.54 -5.25
C LYS A 985 -24.31 -9.91 -5.61
N LEU A 986 -23.64 -9.09 -6.43
CA LEU A 986 -22.23 -9.28 -6.79
C LEU A 986 -21.31 -9.06 -5.59
N TYR A 987 -21.58 -8.02 -4.78
CA TYR A 987 -20.92 -7.83 -3.49
C TYR A 987 -21.16 -9.04 -2.58
N ASP A 988 -22.36 -9.61 -2.60
CA ASP A 988 -22.72 -10.70 -1.71
C ASP A 988 -21.94 -11.98 -2.03
N VAL A 989 -21.73 -12.27 -3.33
CA VAL A 989 -20.84 -13.36 -3.81
C VAL A 989 -19.38 -13.09 -3.45
N LEU A 990 -18.88 -11.86 -3.64
CA LEU A 990 -17.52 -11.47 -3.24
C LEU A 990 -17.30 -11.61 -1.72
N GLN A 991 -18.30 -11.24 -0.91
CA GLN A 991 -18.24 -11.33 0.54
C GLN A 991 -18.34 -12.79 1.05
N ALA A 992 -19.07 -13.67 0.34
CA ALA A 992 -19.13 -15.08 0.67
C ALA A 992 -17.73 -15.71 0.65
N HIS A 993 -16.89 -15.36 -0.33
CA HIS A 993 -15.54 -15.90 -0.51
C HIS A 993 -14.52 -15.52 0.58
N ILE A 994 -14.79 -14.52 1.41
CA ILE A 994 -13.90 -14.18 2.54
C ILE A 994 -14.19 -15.14 3.69
N GLU A 995 -13.31 -16.09 3.98
CA GLU A 995 -13.44 -16.94 5.16
C GLU A 995 -13.05 -16.21 6.45
N VAL A 996 -13.84 -16.39 7.50
CA VAL A 996 -13.57 -15.83 8.85
C VAL A 996 -14.09 -16.83 9.89
N SER A 997 -13.23 -17.77 10.29
CA SER A 997 -13.54 -18.77 11.32
C SER A 997 -13.88 -18.12 12.67
N THR A 998 -14.74 -18.79 13.44
CA THR A 998 -15.03 -18.49 14.85
C THR A 998 -14.48 -19.55 15.81
N ASP A 999 -13.77 -20.56 15.32
CA ASP A 999 -13.49 -21.80 16.04
C ASP A 999 -12.52 -21.55 17.20
N THR A 1000 -11.58 -20.62 17.05
CA THR A 1000 -10.72 -20.14 18.15
C THR A 1000 -11.54 -19.52 19.29
N ILE A 1001 -12.66 -18.85 18.98
CA ILE A 1001 -13.56 -18.24 19.98
C ILE A 1001 -14.42 -19.33 20.63
N LYS A 1002 -14.90 -20.31 19.84
CA LYS A 1002 -15.64 -21.49 20.32
C LYS A 1002 -14.79 -22.29 21.32
N ARG A 1003 -13.58 -22.70 20.91
CA ARG A 1003 -12.61 -23.43 21.76
C ARG A 1003 -12.24 -22.68 23.03
N ALA A 1004 -12.10 -21.35 22.97
CA ALA A 1004 -11.83 -20.53 24.14
C ALA A 1004 -13.02 -20.42 25.12
N TRP A 1005 -14.24 -20.71 24.68
CA TRP A 1005 -15.39 -20.91 25.57
C TRP A 1005 -15.44 -22.32 26.12
N GLU A 1006 -15.25 -23.34 25.28
CA GLU A 1006 -15.22 -24.76 25.67
C GLU A 1006 -14.17 -25.00 26.80
N GLN A 1007 -12.98 -24.41 26.66
CA GLN A 1007 -11.92 -24.48 27.66
C GLN A 1007 -12.26 -23.82 29.00
N GLU A 1008 -12.98 -22.68 29.01
CA GLU A 1008 -13.41 -22.04 30.26
C GLU A 1008 -14.66 -22.67 30.88
N LEU A 1009 -15.50 -23.35 30.08
CA LEU A 1009 -16.72 -24.01 30.53
C LEU A 1009 -16.47 -25.44 31.03
N GLY A 1010 -15.43 -26.11 30.51
CA GLY A 1010 -15.16 -27.52 30.79
C GLY A 1010 -16.10 -28.47 30.04
N SER A 1011 -16.70 -28.01 28.93
CA SER A 1011 -17.68 -28.76 28.14
C SER A 1011 -17.58 -28.38 26.66
N GLU A 1012 -17.73 -29.34 25.76
CA GLU A 1012 -17.85 -29.10 24.32
C GLU A 1012 -19.15 -28.35 23.99
N ILE A 1013 -19.14 -27.52 22.95
CA ILE A 1013 -20.33 -26.82 22.44
C ILE A 1013 -20.69 -27.45 21.10
N SER A 1014 -21.94 -27.82 20.87
CA SER A 1014 -22.35 -28.35 19.55
C SER A 1014 -22.24 -27.27 18.46
N ASP A 1015 -22.06 -27.67 17.20
CA ASP A 1015 -22.05 -26.68 16.11
C ASP A 1015 -23.44 -26.04 15.92
N GLU A 1016 -24.52 -26.77 16.21
CA GLU A 1016 -25.90 -26.26 16.18
C GLU A 1016 -26.12 -25.16 17.23
N ASP A 1017 -25.66 -25.38 18.47
CA ASP A 1017 -25.66 -24.39 19.56
C ASP A 1017 -24.81 -23.16 19.22
N TRP A 1018 -23.61 -23.38 18.66
CA TRP A 1018 -22.71 -22.29 18.33
C TRP A 1018 -23.24 -21.42 17.19
N GLU A 1019 -23.84 -22.03 16.17
CA GLU A 1019 -24.55 -21.27 15.14
C GLU A 1019 -25.77 -20.52 15.72
N GLU A 1020 -26.54 -21.13 16.62
CA GLU A 1020 -27.67 -20.47 17.26
C GLU A 1020 -27.21 -19.29 18.13
N ALA A 1021 -26.13 -19.44 18.88
CA ALA A 1021 -25.49 -18.36 19.62
C ALA A 1021 -25.17 -17.16 18.70
N LEU A 1022 -24.54 -17.43 17.56
CA LEU A 1022 -24.24 -16.41 16.55
C LEU A 1022 -25.51 -15.76 15.97
N ARG A 1023 -26.53 -16.55 15.59
CA ARG A 1023 -27.84 -16.02 15.13
C ARG A 1023 -28.48 -15.11 16.19
N ASN A 1024 -28.44 -15.52 17.46
CA ASN A 1024 -29.07 -14.82 18.58
C ASN A 1024 -28.47 -13.43 18.87
N ILE A 1025 -27.25 -13.12 18.39
CA ILE A 1025 -26.66 -11.77 18.44
C ILE A 1025 -27.58 -10.72 17.80
N ASN A 1026 -28.21 -11.05 16.67
CA ASN A 1026 -29.04 -10.11 15.92
C ASN A 1026 -30.54 -10.44 15.92
N HIS A 1027 -30.95 -11.63 16.39
CA HIS A 1027 -32.34 -12.09 16.36
C HIS A 1027 -33.10 -11.91 17.69
N SER A 1028 -32.40 -11.97 18.83
CA SER A 1028 -32.98 -11.78 20.18
C SER A 1028 -33.60 -10.37 20.36
N SER A 1029 -33.02 -9.35 19.72
CA SER A 1029 -33.40 -7.95 19.88
C SER A 1029 -33.22 -7.15 18.59
N VAL A 1030 -34.03 -6.09 18.42
CA VAL A 1030 -33.81 -5.05 17.40
C VAL A 1030 -33.06 -3.82 17.96
N ASN A 1031 -32.98 -3.68 19.28
CA ASN A 1031 -32.19 -2.62 19.91
C ASN A 1031 -30.69 -2.87 19.70
N ALA A 1032 -30.04 -2.02 18.90
CA ALA A 1032 -28.62 -2.12 18.56
C ALA A 1032 -27.66 -2.16 19.77
N ARG A 1033 -28.05 -1.65 20.95
CA ARG A 1033 -27.25 -1.78 22.18
C ARG A 1033 -27.31 -3.20 22.75
N HIS A 1034 -28.46 -3.87 22.69
CA HIS A 1034 -28.59 -5.27 23.11
C HIS A 1034 -27.76 -6.20 22.21
N ASN A 1035 -27.87 -6.01 20.89
CA ASN A 1035 -27.11 -6.80 19.92
C ASN A 1035 -25.60 -6.60 20.11
N LEU A 1036 -25.15 -5.38 20.45
CA LEU A 1036 -23.76 -5.10 20.81
C LEU A 1036 -23.31 -5.76 22.13
N VAL A 1037 -24.20 -5.88 23.12
CA VAL A 1037 -23.91 -6.65 24.35
C VAL A 1037 -23.71 -8.12 24.00
N GLN A 1038 -24.67 -8.76 23.32
CA GLN A 1038 -24.58 -10.18 22.99
C GLN A 1038 -23.39 -10.50 22.07
N PHE A 1039 -23.10 -9.62 21.10
CA PHE A 1039 -21.90 -9.71 20.26
C PHE A 1039 -20.62 -9.70 21.11
N LYS A 1040 -20.48 -8.75 22.03
CA LYS A 1040 -19.27 -8.61 22.87
C LYS A 1040 -19.11 -9.73 23.89
N VAL A 1041 -20.21 -10.31 24.37
CA VAL A 1041 -20.19 -11.53 25.19
C VAL A 1041 -19.64 -12.67 24.34
N ILE A 1042 -20.33 -13.09 23.28
CA ILE A 1042 -19.93 -14.25 22.46
C ILE A 1042 -18.50 -14.12 21.94
N HIS A 1043 -18.10 -12.93 21.46
CA HIS A 1043 -16.75 -12.69 20.94
C HIS A 1043 -15.69 -12.37 22.02
N ARG A 1044 -16.00 -12.56 23.31
CA ARG A 1044 -15.05 -12.43 24.44
C ARG A 1044 -14.33 -11.06 24.48
N LEU A 1045 -15.06 -9.98 24.13
CA LEU A 1045 -14.53 -8.61 23.98
C LEU A 1045 -14.58 -7.76 25.27
N HIS A 1046 -15.07 -8.34 26.36
CA HIS A 1046 -15.02 -7.75 27.70
C HIS A 1046 -13.69 -8.11 28.38
N TYR A 1047 -13.13 -7.18 29.16
CA TYR A 1047 -11.96 -7.48 29.98
C TYR A 1047 -12.41 -8.12 31.29
N SER A 1048 -11.99 -9.36 31.52
CA SER A 1048 -12.12 -10.08 32.78
C SER A 1048 -10.95 -9.70 33.71
N LYS A 1049 -11.05 -10.00 35.02
CA LYS A 1049 -9.98 -9.68 35.99
C LYS A 1049 -8.72 -10.50 35.71
N GLY A 1050 -8.86 -11.79 35.40
CA GLY A 1050 -7.75 -12.63 34.96
C GLY A 1050 -7.08 -12.12 33.66
N LYS A 1051 -7.86 -11.59 32.71
CA LYS A 1051 -7.30 -10.98 31.50
C LYS A 1051 -6.62 -9.62 31.77
N LEU A 1052 -7.08 -8.85 32.75
CA LEU A 1052 -6.42 -7.60 33.14
C LEU A 1052 -5.11 -7.87 33.88
N HIS A 1053 -5.07 -8.86 34.79
CA HIS A 1053 -3.85 -9.29 35.47
C HIS A 1053 -2.75 -9.71 34.47
N LYS A 1054 -3.11 -10.45 33.40
CA LYS A 1054 -2.20 -10.83 32.31
C LYS A 1054 -1.70 -9.66 31.44
N ILE A 1055 -2.28 -8.47 31.57
CA ILE A 1055 -1.85 -7.25 30.84
C ILE A 1055 -1.15 -6.27 31.80
N PHE A 1056 -1.58 -6.25 33.06
CA PHE A 1056 -1.10 -5.40 34.14
C PHE A 1056 -0.90 -6.28 35.39
N PRO A 1057 0.29 -6.86 35.61
CA PRO A 1057 0.53 -7.82 36.69
C PRO A 1057 0.09 -7.35 38.08
N ASP A 1058 0.24 -6.05 38.37
CA ASP A 1058 -0.18 -5.42 39.64
C ASP A 1058 -1.69 -5.47 39.91
N THR A 1059 -2.50 -5.72 38.87
CA THR A 1059 -3.95 -5.89 39.03
C THR A 1059 -4.25 -7.31 39.50
N SER A 1060 -4.80 -7.46 40.72
CA SER A 1060 -5.23 -8.77 41.23
C SER A 1060 -6.13 -9.53 40.23
N PRO A 1061 -5.89 -10.83 39.98
CA PRO A 1061 -6.70 -11.66 39.07
C PRO A 1061 -8.06 -12.05 39.66
N LEU A 1062 -8.26 -11.87 40.97
CA LEU A 1062 -9.42 -12.37 41.69
C LEU A 1062 -10.72 -11.67 41.29
N CYS A 1063 -11.83 -12.40 41.34
CA CYS A 1063 -13.17 -11.88 41.12
C CYS A 1063 -13.57 -10.85 42.19
N GLU A 1064 -14.05 -9.67 41.79
CA GLU A 1064 -14.49 -8.61 42.72
C GLU A 1064 -15.66 -9.00 43.63
N ARG A 1065 -16.39 -10.09 43.34
CA ARG A 1065 -17.62 -10.47 44.05
C ARG A 1065 -17.43 -11.56 45.09
N CYS A 1066 -16.66 -12.61 44.75
CA CYS A 1066 -16.32 -13.67 45.71
C CYS A 1066 -14.95 -13.45 46.38
N LYS A 1067 -14.02 -12.71 45.72
CA LYS A 1067 -12.62 -12.53 46.14
C LYS A 1067 -11.87 -13.86 46.37
N GLN A 1068 -12.34 -14.95 45.74
CA GLN A 1068 -11.84 -16.31 45.94
C GLN A 1068 -11.25 -16.89 44.66
N ASP A 1069 -12.01 -16.92 43.57
CA ASP A 1069 -11.59 -17.51 42.29
C ASP A 1069 -11.02 -16.45 41.33
N GLU A 1070 -10.25 -16.90 40.32
CA GLU A 1070 -9.86 -16.06 39.19
C GLU A 1070 -11.11 -15.53 38.47
N GLY A 1071 -11.16 -14.22 38.26
CA GLY A 1071 -12.24 -13.59 37.51
C GLY A 1071 -12.08 -13.80 36.00
N THR A 1072 -12.32 -15.02 35.52
CA THR A 1072 -12.46 -15.40 34.10
C THR A 1072 -13.78 -14.86 33.51
N LEU A 1073 -13.99 -14.95 32.19
CA LEU A 1073 -15.27 -14.50 31.60
C LEU A 1073 -16.42 -15.42 32.04
N THR A 1074 -16.24 -16.73 31.98
CA THR A 1074 -17.22 -17.70 32.50
C THR A 1074 -17.54 -17.47 33.98
N HIS A 1075 -16.54 -17.20 34.84
CA HIS A 1075 -16.79 -16.91 36.25
C HIS A 1075 -17.58 -15.60 36.44
N LEU A 1076 -17.19 -14.53 35.76
CA LEU A 1076 -17.83 -13.21 35.91
C LEU A 1076 -19.25 -13.11 35.32
N PHE A 1077 -19.66 -14.05 34.46
CA PHE A 1077 -21.03 -14.14 33.95
C PHE A 1077 -21.88 -15.25 34.58
N TRP A 1078 -21.29 -16.37 34.96
CA TRP A 1078 -22.01 -17.59 35.34
C TRP A 1078 -21.56 -18.20 36.67
N THR A 1079 -20.34 -18.75 36.76
CA THR A 1079 -19.98 -19.66 37.86
C THR A 1079 -19.70 -18.99 39.21
N CYS A 1080 -19.66 -17.66 39.30
CA CYS A 1080 -19.48 -16.97 40.57
C CYS A 1080 -20.60 -17.31 41.57
N PRO A 1081 -20.30 -17.82 42.79
CA PRO A 1081 -21.32 -18.21 43.77
C PRO A 1081 -22.30 -17.07 44.13
N LYS A 1082 -21.85 -15.82 44.05
CA LYS A 1082 -22.71 -14.63 44.28
C LYS A 1082 -23.79 -14.44 43.20
N LEU A 1083 -23.59 -14.96 41.99
CA LEU A 1083 -24.57 -14.88 40.88
C LEU A 1083 -25.56 -16.06 40.87
N HIS A 1084 -25.30 -17.14 41.60
CA HIS A 1084 -26.12 -18.35 41.56
C HIS A 1084 -27.60 -18.08 41.88
N VAL A 1085 -27.89 -17.32 42.95
CA VAL A 1085 -29.27 -16.97 43.34
C VAL A 1085 -29.96 -16.12 42.27
N TYR A 1086 -29.23 -15.17 41.67
CA TYR A 1086 -29.76 -14.30 40.63
C TYR A 1086 -30.17 -15.08 39.38
N TRP A 1087 -29.31 -16.00 38.91
CA TRP A 1087 -29.64 -16.86 37.79
C TRP A 1087 -30.74 -17.87 38.12
N ALA A 1088 -30.68 -18.52 39.29
CA ALA A 1088 -31.70 -19.50 39.70
C ALA A 1088 -33.12 -18.91 39.71
N LEU A 1089 -33.30 -17.68 40.21
CA LEU A 1089 -34.60 -16.98 40.18
C LEU A 1089 -35.07 -16.65 38.75
N ILE A 1090 -34.16 -16.33 37.83
CA ILE A 1090 -34.49 -16.07 36.42
C ILE A 1090 -34.91 -17.38 35.72
N PHE A 1091 -34.16 -18.47 35.90
CA PHE A 1091 -34.50 -19.77 35.32
C PHE A 1091 -35.80 -20.35 35.90
N ASP A 1092 -36.06 -20.19 37.20
CA ASP A 1092 -37.34 -20.56 37.83
C ASP A 1092 -38.51 -19.73 37.28
N TYR A 1093 -38.35 -18.40 37.16
CA TYR A 1093 -39.38 -17.54 36.56
C TYR A 1093 -39.70 -17.93 35.10
N LEU A 1094 -38.67 -18.17 34.28
CA LEU A 1094 -38.84 -18.62 32.90
C LEU A 1094 -39.48 -20.01 32.84
N SER A 1095 -39.07 -20.94 33.71
CA SER A 1095 -39.63 -22.29 33.78
C SER A 1095 -41.13 -22.25 34.07
N ARG A 1096 -41.54 -21.43 35.05
CA ARG A 1096 -42.95 -21.20 35.39
C ARG A 1096 -43.71 -20.50 34.27
N ALA A 1097 -43.08 -19.58 33.55
CA ALA A 1097 -43.70 -18.86 32.44
C ALA A 1097 -44.02 -19.78 31.25
N PHE A 1098 -43.12 -20.68 30.89
CA PHE A 1098 -43.28 -21.59 29.73
C PHE A 1098 -43.83 -22.99 30.08
N ASP A 1099 -44.19 -23.23 31.34
CA ASP A 1099 -44.67 -24.53 31.86
C ASP A 1099 -43.72 -25.70 31.54
N ARG A 1100 -42.42 -25.44 31.65
CA ARG A 1100 -41.33 -26.33 31.27
C ARG A 1100 -40.18 -26.18 32.26
N VAL A 1101 -39.55 -27.27 32.68
CA VAL A 1101 -38.34 -27.19 33.51
C VAL A 1101 -37.16 -26.75 32.66
N LEU A 1102 -36.72 -25.49 32.82
CA LEU A 1102 -35.47 -24.96 32.29
C LEU A 1102 -34.45 -24.99 33.43
N ALA A 1103 -33.63 -26.04 33.47
CA ALA A 1103 -32.55 -26.14 34.43
C ALA A 1103 -31.52 -25.00 34.23
N PRO A 1104 -30.88 -24.47 35.29
CA PRO A 1104 -29.82 -23.48 35.15
C PRO A 1104 -28.64 -24.02 34.32
N ASP A 1105 -28.53 -23.57 33.08
CA ASP A 1105 -27.56 -24.03 32.09
C ASP A 1105 -26.68 -22.87 31.58
N PRO A 1106 -25.33 -23.04 31.52
CA PRO A 1106 -24.43 -22.03 30.99
C PRO A 1106 -24.69 -21.63 29.54
N LEU A 1107 -25.10 -22.54 28.65
CA LEU A 1107 -25.28 -22.19 27.22
C LEU A 1107 -26.49 -21.27 27.04
N THR A 1108 -27.62 -21.61 27.68
CA THR A 1108 -28.83 -20.79 27.77
C THR A 1108 -28.52 -19.44 28.43
N ALA A 1109 -27.74 -19.42 29.51
CA ALA A 1109 -27.38 -18.19 30.22
C ALA A 1109 -26.47 -17.26 29.41
N LEU A 1110 -25.40 -17.79 28.81
CA LEU A 1110 -24.37 -17.03 28.09
C LEU A 1110 -24.78 -16.71 26.65
N PHE A 1111 -25.31 -17.70 25.93
CA PHE A 1111 -25.58 -17.64 24.50
C PHE A 1111 -27.07 -17.48 24.16
N GLY A 1112 -27.95 -17.94 25.04
CA GLY A 1112 -29.40 -17.87 24.84
C GLY A 1112 -29.95 -18.97 23.94
N THR A 1113 -29.19 -20.05 23.74
CA THR A 1113 -29.63 -21.27 23.05
C THR A 1113 -30.72 -21.97 23.87
N VAL A 1114 -31.75 -22.51 23.21
CA VAL A 1114 -32.81 -23.29 23.88
C VAL A 1114 -33.37 -24.34 22.92
N ASP A 1115 -33.33 -25.61 23.32
CA ASP A 1115 -34.03 -26.71 22.63
C ASP A 1115 -35.54 -26.44 22.56
N GLY A 1116 -36.09 -25.87 21.49
CA GLY A 1116 -37.54 -25.61 21.50
C GLY A 1116 -38.12 -24.77 20.37
N ASN A 1117 -39.36 -24.35 20.58
CA ASN A 1117 -40.14 -23.61 19.60
C ASN A 1117 -39.57 -22.18 19.41
N ASN A 1118 -39.47 -21.73 18.16
CA ASN A 1118 -38.95 -20.42 17.71
C ASN A 1118 -39.50 -19.17 18.45
N HIS A 1119 -40.59 -19.29 19.21
CA HIS A 1119 -41.13 -18.21 20.04
C HIS A 1119 -40.57 -18.21 21.47
N GLU A 1120 -40.39 -19.39 22.07
CA GLU A 1120 -39.83 -19.58 23.42
C GLU A 1120 -38.35 -19.20 23.43
N GLY A 1121 -37.53 -19.79 22.54
CA GLY A 1121 -36.09 -19.47 22.44
C GLY A 1121 -35.83 -17.98 22.17
N LYS A 1122 -36.72 -17.30 21.43
CA LYS A 1122 -36.65 -15.85 21.23
C LYS A 1122 -36.94 -15.04 22.51
N ALA A 1123 -37.89 -15.48 23.33
CA ALA A 1123 -38.18 -14.83 24.59
C ALA A 1123 -37.05 -15.08 25.61
N VAL A 1124 -36.58 -16.33 25.73
CA VAL A 1124 -35.49 -16.73 26.63
C VAL A 1124 -34.18 -16.05 26.26
N SER A 1125 -33.76 -16.06 24.99
CA SER A 1125 -32.54 -15.39 24.54
C SER A 1125 -32.53 -13.89 24.84
N LEU A 1126 -33.66 -13.19 24.73
CA LEU A 1126 -33.77 -11.79 25.15
C LEU A 1126 -33.72 -11.67 26.69
N CYS A 1127 -34.42 -12.52 27.41
CA CYS A 1127 -34.41 -12.55 28.88
C CYS A 1127 -33.00 -12.74 29.47
N THR A 1128 -32.22 -13.70 28.95
CA THR A 1128 -30.83 -13.92 29.41
C THR A 1128 -29.89 -12.82 28.92
N LEU A 1129 -30.13 -12.23 27.74
CA LEU A 1129 -29.42 -11.02 27.28
C LEU A 1129 -29.59 -9.85 28.26
N LEU A 1130 -30.81 -9.58 28.73
CA LEU A 1130 -31.06 -8.53 29.73
C LEU A 1130 -30.39 -8.86 31.07
N ALA A 1131 -30.37 -10.13 31.47
CA ALA A 1131 -29.65 -10.58 32.65
C ALA A 1131 -28.14 -10.28 32.57
N LYS A 1132 -27.50 -10.62 31.44
CA LYS A 1132 -26.08 -10.31 31.14
C LYS A 1132 -25.82 -8.80 31.06
N ARG A 1133 -26.74 -8.03 30.48
CA ARG A 1133 -26.66 -6.55 30.42
C ARG A 1133 -26.62 -5.94 31.82
N LEU A 1134 -27.38 -6.47 32.78
CA LEU A 1134 -27.32 -6.02 34.18
C LEU A 1134 -26.04 -6.48 34.87
N ILE A 1135 -25.58 -7.72 34.69
CA ILE A 1135 -24.27 -8.18 35.20
C ILE A 1135 -23.13 -7.26 34.72
N LEU A 1136 -23.21 -6.74 33.49
CA LEU A 1136 -22.26 -5.78 32.93
C LEU A 1136 -22.35 -4.35 33.52
N GLN A 1137 -23.50 -3.95 34.06
CA GLN A 1137 -23.61 -2.70 34.83
C GLN A 1137 -22.93 -2.83 36.20
N PHE A 1138 -22.91 -4.05 36.75
CA PHE A 1138 -22.25 -4.43 38.01
C PHE A 1138 -20.90 -5.13 37.76
N TRP A 1139 -20.21 -4.84 36.65
CA TRP A 1139 -19.00 -5.57 36.25
C TRP A 1139 -17.79 -5.32 37.17
N LYS A 1140 -17.68 -4.12 37.74
CA LYS A 1140 -16.60 -3.69 38.63
C LYS A 1140 -17.02 -3.57 40.10
N LEU A 1141 -18.21 -4.07 40.45
CA LEU A 1141 -18.79 -3.92 41.78
C LEU A 1141 -18.83 -5.28 42.49
N GLU A 1142 -18.69 -5.26 43.82
CA GLU A 1142 -18.76 -6.46 44.66
C GLU A 1142 -20.20 -6.98 44.78
N THR A 1143 -21.18 -6.07 44.68
CA THR A 1143 -22.62 -6.37 44.64
C THR A 1143 -23.06 -6.95 43.30
N VAL A 1144 -24.00 -7.89 43.32
CA VAL A 1144 -24.68 -8.43 42.13
C VAL A 1144 -26.02 -7.74 41.84
N PRO A 1145 -26.55 -7.79 40.60
CA PRO A 1145 -27.91 -7.34 40.32
C PRO A 1145 -28.95 -8.19 41.07
N THR A 1146 -30.10 -7.60 41.41
CA THR A 1146 -31.23 -8.34 42.01
C THR A 1146 -32.24 -8.78 40.95
N PHE A 1147 -33.07 -9.77 41.30
CA PHE A 1147 -34.13 -10.25 40.41
C PHE A 1147 -35.16 -9.17 40.07
N GLU A 1148 -35.49 -8.28 41.00
CA GLU A 1148 -36.41 -7.15 40.78
C GLU A 1148 -35.85 -6.13 39.78
N MET A 1149 -34.52 -5.93 39.77
CA MET A 1149 -33.87 -5.08 38.78
C MET A 1149 -33.98 -5.66 37.37
N TRP A 1150 -33.81 -6.99 37.24
CA TRP A 1150 -34.00 -7.71 35.98
C TRP A 1150 -35.45 -7.67 35.51
N LEU A 1151 -36.39 -7.97 36.41
CA LEU A 1151 -37.82 -7.91 36.10
C LEU A 1151 -38.18 -6.50 35.59
N ARG A 1152 -37.79 -5.43 36.30
CA ARG A 1152 -38.04 -4.04 35.88
C ARG A 1152 -37.47 -3.70 34.49
N ASP A 1153 -36.25 -4.13 34.17
CA ASP A 1153 -35.66 -3.87 32.83
C ASP A 1153 -36.38 -4.68 31.74
N LEU A 1154 -36.77 -5.93 32.02
CA LEU A 1154 -37.59 -6.76 31.14
C LEU A 1154 -38.95 -6.09 30.81
N GLY A 1155 -39.63 -5.52 31.81
CA GLY A 1155 -40.92 -4.84 31.61
C GLY A 1155 -40.83 -3.63 30.68
N ASN A 1156 -39.78 -2.82 30.85
CA ASN A 1156 -39.49 -1.69 29.96
C ASN A 1156 -39.24 -2.17 28.52
N VAL A 1157 -38.50 -3.27 28.35
CA VAL A 1157 -38.18 -3.82 27.03
C VAL A 1157 -39.39 -4.47 26.36
N ILE A 1158 -40.22 -5.22 27.10
CA ILE A 1158 -41.49 -5.78 26.59
C ILE A 1158 -42.46 -4.67 26.17
N HIS A 1159 -42.51 -3.55 26.89
CA HIS A 1159 -43.32 -2.38 26.49
C HIS A 1159 -42.87 -1.83 25.13
N MET A 1160 -41.56 -1.67 24.91
CA MET A 1160 -41.00 -1.22 23.63
C MET A 1160 -41.24 -2.23 22.50
N GLU A 1161 -41.13 -3.54 22.75
CA GLU A 1161 -41.50 -4.57 21.77
C GLU A 1161 -43.00 -4.48 21.42
N LYS A 1162 -43.89 -4.25 22.39
CA LYS A 1162 -45.33 -4.08 22.13
C LYS A 1162 -45.62 -2.92 21.17
N ILE A 1163 -45.00 -1.76 21.40
CA ILE A 1163 -45.10 -0.59 20.50
C ILE A 1163 -44.62 -0.95 19.08
N ARG A 1164 -43.46 -1.62 18.97
CA ARG A 1164 -42.89 -2.06 17.69
C ARG A 1164 -43.84 -3.00 16.93
N TYR A 1165 -44.36 -4.04 17.57
CA TYR A 1165 -45.27 -4.99 16.90
C TYR A 1165 -46.59 -4.34 16.50
N ASN A 1166 -47.11 -3.38 17.27
CA ASN A 1166 -48.28 -2.58 16.90
C ASN A 1166 -48.02 -1.71 15.66
N THR A 1167 -46.92 -0.95 15.65
CA THR A 1167 -46.53 -0.08 14.52
C THR A 1167 -46.27 -0.90 13.24
N SER A 1168 -45.84 -2.16 13.38
CA SER A 1168 -45.63 -3.10 12.28
C SER A 1168 -46.90 -3.81 11.80
N ASN A 1169 -48.06 -3.56 12.43
CA ASN A 1169 -49.32 -4.29 12.26
C ASN A 1169 -49.18 -5.83 12.46
N ARG A 1170 -48.38 -6.24 13.45
CA ARG A 1170 -48.03 -7.65 13.78
C ARG A 1170 -48.35 -8.02 15.24
N SER A 1171 -49.28 -7.32 15.89
CA SER A 1171 -49.64 -7.53 17.31
C SER A 1171 -49.92 -9.00 17.72
N PRO A 1172 -50.53 -9.87 16.89
CA PRO A 1172 -50.69 -11.28 17.25
C PRO A 1172 -49.38 -12.03 17.50
N MET A 1173 -48.30 -11.65 16.81
CA MET A 1173 -46.97 -12.25 17.01
C MET A 1173 -46.30 -11.79 18.30
N PHE A 1174 -46.62 -10.59 18.81
CA PHE A 1174 -46.17 -10.16 20.13
C PHE A 1174 -46.73 -11.07 21.21
N TYR A 1175 -48.05 -11.30 21.21
CA TYR A 1175 -48.70 -12.15 22.20
C TYR A 1175 -48.24 -13.61 22.13
N LYS A 1176 -48.02 -14.17 20.92
CA LYS A 1176 -47.43 -15.51 20.78
C LYS A 1176 -46.05 -15.70 21.45
N ILE A 1177 -45.27 -14.64 21.62
CA ILE A 1177 -43.92 -14.69 22.22
C ILE A 1177 -44.00 -14.31 23.71
N TRP A 1178 -44.77 -13.28 24.06
CA TRP A 1178 -44.69 -12.62 25.36
C TRP A 1178 -45.86 -12.93 26.31
N GLN A 1179 -46.98 -13.50 25.84
CA GLN A 1179 -48.12 -13.83 26.71
C GLN A 1179 -47.74 -14.73 27.90
N PRO A 1180 -46.94 -15.80 27.76
CA PRO A 1180 -46.61 -16.68 28.89
C PRO A 1180 -45.85 -15.94 30.02
N ILE A 1181 -44.99 -14.98 29.65
CA ILE A 1181 -44.28 -14.11 30.60
C ILE A 1181 -45.22 -13.07 31.23
N LEU A 1182 -46.19 -12.53 30.48
CA LEU A 1182 -47.17 -11.55 30.97
C LEU A 1182 -48.18 -12.17 31.96
N ASP A 1183 -48.59 -13.42 31.73
CA ASP A 1183 -49.54 -14.15 32.59
C ASP A 1183 -48.93 -14.44 33.97
N LYS A 1184 -47.64 -14.78 34.03
CA LYS A 1184 -46.92 -14.91 35.31
C LYS A 1184 -46.63 -13.56 35.97
N TRP A 1185 -46.34 -12.52 35.20
CA TRP A 1185 -46.16 -11.16 35.76
C TRP A 1185 -47.42 -10.67 36.48
N SER A 1186 -48.59 -10.97 35.93
CA SER A 1186 -49.89 -10.51 36.46
C SER A 1186 -50.48 -11.41 37.55
N SER A 1187 -49.81 -12.52 37.90
CA SER A 1187 -50.16 -13.37 39.04
C SER A 1187 -49.35 -12.93 40.28
N PRO A 1188 -49.99 -12.46 41.38
CA PRO A 1188 -49.26 -12.19 42.61
C PRO A 1188 -48.66 -13.48 43.16
N ALA A 1189 -47.40 -13.42 43.59
CA ALA A 1189 -46.71 -14.58 44.15
C ALA A 1189 -47.38 -15.03 45.45
N SER A 1190 -47.78 -16.30 45.48
CA SER A 1190 -48.23 -17.07 46.65
C SER A 1190 -47.07 -17.82 47.30
#